data_AF-V5ETA2-F1
#
_entry.id   AF-V5ETA2-F1
#
_cell.length_a   1.000
_cell.length_b   1.000
_cell.length_c   1.000
_cell.angle_alpha   90.00
_cell.angle_beta   90.00
_cell.angle_gamma   90.00
#
_symmetry.space_group_name_H-M   'P 1'
#
loop_
_entity.id
_entity.type
_entity.pdbx_description
1 polymer ?
#
loop_
_entity_poly.entity_id
_entity_poly.type
_entity_poly.pdbx_seq_one_letter_code
_entity_poly.pdbx_strand_id
1 'polypeptide(L)'
;MTSSAATLHLPDIIVVKRLEVRMIVGVDNWERVQAQPVTIDARVHTDVSQAGKSDHLPHSIHYGILVKQLEAHCADHRYRSLEALAEGLAKVCIFVLHAPKVTLNVEKPRSLLHAASAGVQIARTSADYMLGETHPIPANIDPTQHLDELRLLPSSTLALDDKVIVRDLIINTIVGVNPWEREDKQDVKLNLVVYSGLSRARNSTAGLVDVVNKPHNYRTITRSISEYVAASSYKTVESLATSIARVAIVQNKVEKIRVSVDKPSAIMFASSAGVEVERTREFFEQEALQEEQQLRAQTASSSNANALIKANATATFEQGWHLAAIALGSNVGDRAANIEAAVQALSEAKDCLLVDTSFLYETAPMYVLDQPKFLNAACRIATKLSPHDLLSLTQSIEVKLGRDKTGVPEKGPRSVDLDILLYDNLEIDDAPRLVVPHPGIKEREFVLEPLKDILPDFEHPTYSRTMSQLLVMLQKSPDYESSGIRKVLPIPSPSTRSTSQSTDTKTWTWGSKTFIMGIINATPDSFSDGGDNLVAVDAASSAKAMAEQGADIIDVGGMSTAPNAVEVDAEEETRRVVSVIKAIRDASITTPISVDTFRASVAEAALSAGADIINDVSGGEREPAILEVARKWKCPCILMHMRGDSKTMNGLVKYEGGDVVAGVRAELEIRLDRALRAGVRRWNIVLDPGIGFAKDSAGNLSLLRELSRLTLPESVAKSTKGRGVAFSGTATPALDRSTDDSLSSASLSAATQGDAIQDSITRPCCSLVSFPTLVGVSRKKFLGHITGKQDPKERVYATAAACTAAIAAGADILRVHDVEQIRDVAVTSDAIYRQ
;
A
#
# COMPACT_ATOMS: atom_id res chain seq x y z
N MET A 1 -13.14 9.47 -77.53
CA MET A 1 -12.42 10.45 -76.68
C MET A 1 -12.85 10.20 -75.25
N THR A 2 -11.94 9.66 -74.44
CA THR A 2 -12.14 9.29 -73.04
C THR A 2 -12.26 10.55 -72.17
N SER A 3 -13.48 10.89 -71.78
CA SER A 3 -13.77 11.95 -70.80
C SER A 3 -13.28 11.48 -69.43
N SER A 4 -12.27 12.14 -68.87
CA SER A 4 -11.91 11.97 -67.47
C SER A 4 -13.09 12.41 -66.59
N ALA A 5 -13.37 11.66 -65.54
CA ALA A 5 -14.31 12.07 -64.51
C ALA A 5 -13.73 13.29 -63.80
N ALA A 6 -14.16 14.49 -64.18
CA ALA A 6 -13.88 15.70 -63.44
C ALA A 6 -14.48 15.54 -62.05
N THR A 7 -13.64 15.54 -61.02
CA THR A 7 -14.07 15.61 -59.62
C THR A 7 -14.90 16.87 -59.47
N LEU A 8 -16.22 16.73 -59.36
CA LEU A 8 -17.13 17.86 -59.10
C LEU A 8 -16.71 18.51 -57.78
N HIS A 9 -16.03 19.65 -57.88
CA HIS A 9 -15.69 20.47 -56.73
C HIS A 9 -16.97 21.20 -56.30
N LEU A 10 -17.59 20.74 -55.22
CA LEU A 10 -18.80 21.31 -54.63
C LEU A 10 -18.40 22.13 -53.40
N PRO A 11 -18.12 23.45 -53.54
CA PRO A 11 -17.61 24.26 -52.44
C PRO A 11 -18.69 24.66 -51.43
N ASP A 12 -19.97 24.70 -51.84
CA ASP A 12 -21.04 25.29 -51.05
C ASP A 12 -21.90 24.22 -50.37
N ILE A 13 -22.44 24.55 -49.20
CA ILE A 13 -23.26 23.63 -48.40
C ILE A 13 -24.53 24.33 -47.93
N ILE A 14 -25.68 23.73 -48.25
CA ILE A 14 -26.96 24.09 -47.67
C ILE A 14 -27.17 23.20 -46.44
N VAL A 15 -27.39 23.82 -45.28
CA VAL A 15 -27.44 23.11 -44.00
C VAL A 15 -28.79 23.28 -43.32
N VAL A 16 -29.43 22.16 -43.00
CA VAL A 16 -30.52 22.07 -42.04
C VAL A 16 -29.97 21.41 -40.78
N LYS A 17 -30.08 22.08 -39.63
CA LYS A 17 -29.61 21.56 -38.35
C LYS A 17 -30.80 21.30 -37.44
N ARG A 18 -30.77 20.17 -36.73
CA ARG A 18 -31.71 19.78 -35.69
C ARG A 18 -33.18 19.81 -36.15
N LEU A 19 -33.46 19.25 -37.33
CA LEU A 19 -34.84 19.00 -37.74
C LEU A 19 -35.41 17.89 -36.86
N GLU A 20 -36.39 18.21 -36.02
CA GLU A 20 -37.04 17.26 -35.12
C GLU A 20 -38.28 16.66 -35.78
N VAL A 21 -38.29 15.34 -35.93
CA VAL A 21 -39.42 14.59 -36.48
C VAL A 21 -39.83 13.49 -35.52
N ARG A 22 -41.12 13.11 -35.54
CA ARG A 22 -41.60 11.95 -34.77
C ARG A 22 -41.95 10.83 -35.72
N MET A 23 -41.26 9.70 -35.59
CA MET A 23 -41.52 8.53 -36.43
C MET A 23 -41.26 7.21 -35.70
N ILE A 24 -41.69 6.11 -36.30
CA ILE A 24 -41.45 4.77 -35.77
C ILE A 24 -40.11 4.26 -36.33
N VAL A 25 -39.06 4.33 -35.51
CA VAL A 25 -37.73 3.78 -35.83
C VAL A 25 -37.21 2.86 -34.71
N GLY A 26 -37.04 1.58 -35.06
CA GLY A 26 -36.69 0.52 -34.12
C GLY A 26 -37.74 0.28 -33.04
N VAL A 27 -37.31 -0.28 -31.93
CA VAL A 27 -38.10 -0.38 -30.69
C VAL A 27 -37.68 0.71 -29.71
N ASP A 28 -38.58 1.14 -28.82
CA ASP A 28 -38.22 2.02 -27.71
C ASP A 28 -37.33 1.30 -26.66
N ASN A 29 -36.93 2.00 -25.60
CA ASN A 29 -36.10 1.42 -24.53
C ASN A 29 -36.81 0.29 -23.74
N TRP A 30 -38.12 0.12 -23.94
CA TRP A 30 -38.99 -0.89 -23.31
C TRP A 30 -39.53 -1.90 -24.32
N GLU A 31 -38.92 -1.97 -25.51
CA GLU A 31 -39.28 -2.85 -26.62
C GLU A 31 -40.68 -2.62 -27.24
N ARG A 32 -41.29 -1.45 -27.00
CA ARG A 32 -42.59 -1.06 -27.56
C ARG A 32 -42.40 -0.35 -28.91
N VAL A 33 -43.40 -0.52 -29.78
CA VAL A 33 -43.45 0.13 -31.09
C VAL A 33 -44.26 1.42 -30.96
N GLN A 34 -43.57 2.56 -30.78
CA GLN A 34 -44.20 3.88 -30.68
C GLN A 34 -43.37 4.93 -31.45
N ALA A 35 -44.06 5.98 -31.94
CA ALA A 35 -43.43 7.13 -32.58
C ALA A 35 -42.54 7.92 -31.61
N GLN A 36 -41.26 8.00 -31.95
CA GLN A 36 -40.19 8.56 -31.13
C GLN A 36 -39.57 9.77 -31.81
N PRO A 37 -39.06 10.75 -31.03
CA PRO A 37 -38.35 11.89 -31.60
C PRO A 37 -37.03 11.42 -32.23
N VAL A 38 -36.76 11.92 -33.43
CA VAL A 38 -35.51 11.76 -34.17
C VAL A 38 -35.06 13.14 -34.62
N THR A 39 -33.78 13.41 -34.48
CA THR A 39 -33.15 14.66 -34.88
C THR A 39 -32.33 14.40 -36.15
N ILE A 40 -32.57 15.21 -37.18
CA ILE A 40 -31.92 15.09 -38.48
C ILE A 40 -31.12 16.36 -38.76
N ASP A 41 -29.80 16.23 -38.97
CA ASP A 41 -29.00 17.26 -39.63
C ASP A 41 -28.75 16.85 -41.08
N ALA A 42 -29.14 17.71 -42.02
CA ALA A 42 -28.88 17.51 -43.44
C ALA A 42 -27.92 18.56 -43.97
N ARG A 43 -26.83 18.10 -44.59
CA ARG A 43 -25.86 18.94 -45.31
C ARG A 43 -25.87 18.56 -46.77
N VAL A 44 -26.45 19.41 -47.60
CA VAL A 44 -26.51 19.22 -49.04
C VAL A 44 -25.37 20.02 -49.68
N HIS A 45 -24.41 19.32 -50.28
CA HIS A 45 -23.26 19.92 -50.95
C HIS A 45 -23.66 20.22 -52.40
N THR A 46 -23.53 21.47 -52.81
CA THR A 46 -23.96 21.97 -54.13
C THR A 46 -23.10 23.17 -54.55
N ASP A 47 -23.37 23.77 -55.70
CA ASP A 47 -22.82 25.07 -56.12
C ASP A 47 -23.96 26.08 -56.16
N VAL A 48 -23.89 27.12 -55.32
CA VAL A 48 -24.94 28.17 -55.26
C VAL A 48 -24.53 29.44 -56.03
N SER A 49 -23.40 29.42 -56.75
CA SER A 49 -22.85 30.59 -57.44
C SER A 49 -23.83 31.21 -58.45
N GLN A 50 -24.61 30.40 -59.15
CA GLN A 50 -25.61 30.90 -60.10
C GLN A 50 -26.80 31.55 -59.39
N ALA A 51 -27.30 30.94 -58.30
CA ALA A 51 -28.36 31.53 -57.49
C ALA A 51 -27.91 32.86 -56.87
N GLY A 52 -26.67 32.94 -56.36
CA GLY A 52 -26.11 34.17 -55.80
C GLY A 52 -25.92 35.30 -56.83
N LYS A 53 -25.69 34.97 -58.12
CA LYS A 53 -25.57 35.95 -59.20
C LYS A 53 -26.92 36.41 -59.77
N SER A 54 -27.89 35.49 -59.84
CA SER A 54 -29.19 35.73 -60.49
C SER A 54 -30.30 36.11 -59.52
N ASP A 55 -30.09 35.93 -58.22
CA ASP A 55 -31.11 36.05 -57.16
C ASP A 55 -32.39 35.25 -57.47
N HIS A 56 -32.22 34.13 -58.18
CA HIS A 56 -33.30 33.25 -58.62
C HIS A 56 -33.22 31.90 -57.93
N LEU A 57 -34.26 31.62 -57.12
CA LEU A 57 -34.41 30.42 -56.29
C LEU A 57 -34.25 29.07 -57.05
N PRO A 58 -34.71 28.91 -58.31
CA PRO A 58 -34.59 27.64 -59.03
C PRO A 58 -33.15 27.19 -59.30
N HIS A 59 -32.18 28.09 -59.19
CA HIS A 59 -30.75 27.76 -59.32
C HIS A 59 -30.13 27.27 -58.00
N SER A 60 -30.94 27.04 -56.96
CA SER A 60 -30.52 26.51 -55.66
C SER A 60 -31.54 25.48 -55.13
N ILE A 61 -31.11 24.67 -54.16
CA ILE A 61 -32.00 23.71 -53.49
C ILE A 61 -32.72 24.44 -52.35
N HIS A 62 -34.04 24.58 -52.45
CA HIS A 62 -34.81 25.28 -51.43
C HIS A 62 -34.89 24.48 -50.13
N TYR A 63 -34.30 24.99 -49.05
CA TYR A 63 -34.28 24.34 -47.74
C TYR A 63 -35.70 24.06 -47.19
N GLY A 64 -36.69 24.89 -47.50
CA GLY A 64 -38.09 24.65 -47.10
C GLY A 64 -38.76 23.50 -47.88
N ILE A 65 -38.32 23.21 -49.11
CA ILE A 65 -38.80 22.02 -49.85
C ILE A 65 -38.09 20.78 -49.31
N LEU A 66 -36.79 20.90 -49.04
CA LEU A 66 -36.00 19.85 -48.38
C LEU A 66 -36.64 19.39 -47.06
N VAL A 67 -36.98 20.31 -46.16
CA VAL A 67 -37.63 19.97 -44.89
C VAL A 67 -38.97 19.25 -45.11
N LYS A 68 -39.84 19.78 -45.97
CA LYS A 68 -41.15 19.16 -46.26
C LYS A 68 -41.03 17.74 -46.80
N GLN A 69 -40.05 17.49 -47.69
CA GLN A 69 -39.83 16.15 -48.24
C GLN A 69 -39.29 15.17 -47.20
N LEU A 70 -38.38 15.62 -46.32
CA LEU A 70 -37.88 14.79 -45.22
C LEU A 70 -38.98 14.47 -44.20
N GLU A 71 -39.81 15.46 -43.84
CA GLU A 71 -40.95 15.27 -42.93
C GLU A 71 -41.99 14.28 -43.51
N ALA A 72 -42.35 14.45 -44.79
CA ALA A 72 -43.27 13.55 -45.48
C ALA A 72 -42.71 12.11 -45.50
N HIS A 73 -41.43 11.96 -45.84
CA HIS A 73 -40.78 10.65 -45.84
C HIS A 73 -40.81 9.97 -44.46
N CYS A 74 -40.53 10.72 -43.40
CA CYS A 74 -40.59 10.23 -42.02
C CYS A 74 -42.00 9.89 -41.53
N ALA A 75 -43.05 10.55 -42.07
CA ALA A 75 -44.43 10.27 -41.72
C ALA A 75 -44.94 8.97 -42.36
N ASP A 76 -44.55 8.70 -43.61
CA ASP A 76 -45.08 7.59 -44.40
C ASP A 76 -44.31 6.27 -44.22
N HIS A 77 -43.07 6.31 -43.72
CA HIS A 77 -42.20 5.13 -43.61
C HIS A 77 -41.91 4.70 -42.17
N ARG A 78 -41.56 3.43 -42.01
CA ARG A 78 -41.12 2.83 -40.75
C ARG A 78 -39.82 2.06 -40.97
N TYR A 79 -38.87 2.19 -40.05
CA TYR A 79 -37.58 1.52 -40.11
C TYR A 79 -37.29 0.77 -38.81
N ARG A 80 -36.52 -0.32 -38.81
CA ARG A 80 -36.06 -0.99 -37.56
C ARG A 80 -34.70 -0.47 -37.09
N SER A 81 -33.94 0.22 -37.94
CA SER A 81 -32.60 0.75 -37.66
C SER A 81 -32.45 2.22 -38.09
N LEU A 82 -31.55 2.97 -37.43
CA LEU A 82 -31.28 4.38 -37.78
C LEU A 82 -30.48 4.50 -39.08
N GLU A 83 -29.68 3.49 -39.37
CA GLU A 83 -28.92 3.30 -40.59
C GLU A 83 -29.84 3.21 -41.81
N ALA A 84 -30.92 2.43 -41.71
CA ALA A 84 -31.92 2.30 -42.78
C ALA A 84 -32.72 3.60 -42.98
N LEU A 85 -33.05 4.29 -41.89
CA LEU A 85 -33.68 5.61 -41.94
C LEU A 85 -32.78 6.62 -42.66
N ALA A 86 -31.50 6.73 -42.25
CA ALA A 86 -30.55 7.64 -42.88
C ALA A 86 -30.41 7.34 -44.38
N GLU A 87 -30.38 6.06 -44.77
CA GLU A 87 -30.32 5.64 -46.17
C GLU A 87 -31.57 6.07 -46.96
N GLY A 88 -32.77 5.92 -46.39
CA GLY A 88 -34.02 6.39 -46.99
C GLY A 88 -34.02 7.90 -47.23
N LEU A 89 -33.61 8.66 -46.21
CA LEU A 89 -33.52 10.12 -46.30
C LEU A 89 -32.46 10.59 -47.32
N ALA A 90 -31.36 9.86 -47.46
CA ALA A 90 -30.33 10.17 -48.45
C ALA A 90 -30.86 10.01 -49.87
N LYS A 91 -31.62 8.95 -50.13
CA LYS A 91 -32.28 8.73 -51.43
C LYS A 91 -33.26 9.85 -51.78
N VAL A 92 -34.08 10.30 -50.82
CA VAL A 92 -34.96 11.47 -51.02
C VAL A 92 -34.16 12.71 -51.39
N CYS A 93 -33.08 13.01 -50.66
CA CYS A 93 -32.23 14.15 -50.97
C CYS A 93 -31.62 14.06 -52.37
N ILE A 94 -31.11 12.91 -52.76
CA ILE A 94 -30.37 12.74 -54.02
C ILE A 94 -31.30 12.69 -55.22
N PHE A 95 -32.38 11.91 -55.15
CA PHE A 95 -33.22 11.63 -56.33
C PHE A 95 -34.43 12.56 -56.45
N VAL A 96 -35.06 12.96 -55.33
CA VAL A 96 -36.24 13.84 -55.35
C VAL A 96 -35.83 15.32 -55.37
N LEU A 97 -34.78 15.68 -54.61
CA LEU A 97 -34.29 17.07 -54.53
C LEU A 97 -33.08 17.34 -55.43
N HIS A 98 -32.65 16.34 -56.20
CA HIS A 98 -31.50 16.42 -57.10
C HIS A 98 -30.20 16.91 -56.43
N ALA A 99 -29.99 16.54 -55.16
CA ALA A 99 -28.77 16.90 -54.44
C ALA A 99 -27.55 16.16 -55.02
N PRO A 100 -26.47 16.87 -55.43
CA PRO A 100 -25.26 16.23 -55.94
C PRO A 100 -24.57 15.32 -54.92
N LYS A 101 -24.51 15.77 -53.66
CA LYS A 101 -23.97 15.01 -52.53
C LYS A 101 -24.68 15.44 -51.25
N VAL A 102 -24.99 14.47 -50.39
CA VAL A 102 -25.60 14.73 -49.08
C VAL A 102 -24.78 14.09 -47.97
N THR A 103 -24.68 14.78 -46.83
CA THR A 103 -24.21 14.23 -45.57
C THR A 103 -25.34 14.36 -44.56
N LEU A 104 -25.80 13.23 -44.01
CA LEU A 104 -26.88 13.17 -43.04
C LEU A 104 -26.33 12.72 -41.69
N ASN A 105 -26.75 13.39 -40.63
CA ASN A 105 -26.60 12.93 -39.25
C ASN A 105 -28.00 12.68 -38.70
N VAL A 106 -28.31 11.42 -38.37
CA VAL A 106 -29.61 11.03 -37.84
C VAL A 106 -29.39 10.52 -36.43
N GLU A 107 -29.87 11.28 -35.44
CA GLU A 107 -29.70 10.97 -34.02
C GLU A 107 -31.06 10.71 -33.36
N LYS A 108 -31.07 9.74 -32.45
CA LYS A 108 -32.23 9.42 -31.62
C LYS A 108 -31.90 9.79 -30.17
N PRO A 109 -32.47 10.88 -29.64
CA PRO A 109 -32.25 11.29 -28.26
C PRO A 109 -32.67 10.20 -27.27
N ARG A 110 -31.88 9.99 -26.21
CA ARG A 110 -32.15 9.05 -25.09
C ARG A 110 -32.49 7.61 -25.53
N SER A 111 -31.95 7.17 -26.65
CA SER A 111 -32.13 5.81 -27.20
C SER A 111 -31.32 4.71 -26.50
N LEU A 112 -30.36 5.11 -25.66
CA LEU A 112 -29.58 4.24 -24.79
C LEU A 112 -29.69 4.77 -23.36
N LEU A 113 -29.69 3.85 -22.39
CA LEU A 113 -29.67 4.24 -20.98
C LEU A 113 -28.36 4.97 -20.68
N HIS A 114 -28.45 6.10 -19.97
CA HIS A 114 -27.32 6.96 -19.62
C HIS A 114 -26.57 7.65 -20.76
N ALA A 115 -27.04 7.60 -22.02
CA ALA A 115 -26.49 8.39 -23.13
C ALA A 115 -27.42 9.55 -23.54
N ALA A 116 -26.85 10.66 -24.01
CA ALA A 116 -27.63 11.79 -24.51
C ALA A 116 -28.33 11.46 -25.84
N SER A 117 -27.59 10.87 -26.78
CA SER A 117 -28.11 10.40 -28.06
C SER A 117 -27.26 9.25 -28.62
N ALA A 118 -27.88 8.46 -29.49
CA ALA A 118 -27.17 7.56 -30.39
C ALA A 118 -27.65 7.85 -31.81
N GLY A 119 -26.75 7.80 -32.78
CA GLY A 119 -27.06 8.19 -34.14
C GLY A 119 -26.09 7.64 -35.17
N VAL A 120 -26.38 7.95 -36.42
CA VAL A 120 -25.60 7.50 -37.58
C VAL A 120 -25.31 8.70 -38.46
N GLN A 121 -24.06 8.80 -38.92
CA GLN A 121 -23.64 9.75 -39.93
C GLN A 121 -23.28 9.01 -41.21
N ILE A 122 -23.92 9.39 -42.32
CA ILE A 122 -23.65 8.84 -43.65
C ILE A 122 -23.41 9.95 -44.67
N ALA A 123 -22.66 9.64 -45.73
CA ALA A 123 -22.49 10.51 -46.89
C ALA A 123 -22.78 9.73 -48.18
N ARG A 124 -23.53 10.33 -49.11
CA ARG A 124 -24.01 9.66 -50.32
C ARG A 124 -24.04 10.59 -51.53
N THR A 125 -23.89 10.00 -52.70
CA THR A 125 -24.05 10.60 -54.03
C THR A 125 -24.91 9.69 -54.91
N SER A 126 -25.38 10.18 -56.05
CA SER A 126 -26.14 9.35 -57.01
C SER A 126 -25.34 8.17 -57.55
N ALA A 127 -24.01 8.28 -57.63
CA ALA A 127 -23.13 7.21 -58.09
C ALA A 127 -23.00 6.03 -57.12
N ASP A 128 -23.41 6.19 -55.86
CA ASP A 128 -23.36 5.14 -54.84
C ASP A 128 -24.52 4.14 -54.93
N TYR A 129 -25.53 4.42 -55.77
CA TYR A 129 -26.75 3.60 -55.88
C TYR A 129 -26.84 2.85 -57.20
N MET A 130 -27.42 1.65 -57.14
CA MET A 130 -27.75 0.79 -58.27
C MET A 130 -29.22 0.36 -58.21
N LEU A 131 -29.82 0.05 -59.35
CA LEU A 131 -31.18 -0.48 -59.45
C LEU A 131 -31.12 -1.94 -59.91
N GLY A 132 -31.56 -2.88 -59.07
CA GLY A 132 -31.35 -4.32 -59.34
C GLY A 132 -29.86 -4.67 -59.39
N GLU A 133 -29.39 -5.19 -60.53
CA GLU A 133 -27.96 -5.42 -60.82
C GLU A 133 -27.34 -4.35 -61.74
N THR A 134 -28.09 -3.30 -62.09
CA THR A 134 -27.69 -2.29 -63.09
C THR A 134 -27.04 -1.05 -62.47
N HIS A 135 -25.83 -0.72 -62.94
CA HIS A 135 -25.06 0.48 -62.59
C HIS A 135 -24.22 0.95 -63.79
N PRO A 136 -24.16 2.25 -64.13
CA PRO A 136 -24.97 3.34 -63.57
C PRO A 136 -26.46 3.19 -63.93
N ILE A 137 -27.35 3.84 -63.18
CA ILE A 137 -28.79 3.82 -63.45
C ILE A 137 -29.05 4.40 -64.85
N PRO A 138 -29.70 3.66 -65.76
CA PRO A 138 -29.98 4.13 -67.12
C PRO A 138 -30.81 5.42 -67.15
N ALA A 139 -30.45 6.38 -68.01
CA ALA A 139 -31.09 7.70 -68.08
C ALA A 139 -32.58 7.69 -68.48
N ASN A 140 -33.09 6.55 -68.99
CA ASN A 140 -34.48 6.35 -69.38
C ASN A 140 -35.37 5.82 -68.25
N ILE A 141 -34.82 5.54 -67.07
CA ILE A 141 -35.56 5.11 -65.88
C ILE A 141 -35.62 6.28 -64.91
N ASP A 142 -36.82 6.64 -64.46
CA ASP A 142 -37.00 7.66 -63.43
C ASP A 142 -36.76 7.03 -62.04
N PRO A 143 -35.63 7.35 -61.37
CA PRO A 143 -35.30 6.75 -60.07
C PRO A 143 -36.25 7.17 -58.95
N THR A 144 -37.05 8.23 -59.13
CA THR A 144 -37.99 8.70 -58.11
C THR A 144 -39.17 7.74 -57.91
N GLN A 145 -39.54 6.97 -58.93
CA GLN A 145 -40.63 5.97 -58.87
C GLN A 145 -40.18 4.64 -58.26
N HIS A 146 -38.86 4.44 -58.12
CA HIS A 146 -38.22 3.20 -57.67
C HIS A 146 -37.32 3.42 -56.44
N LEU A 147 -37.58 4.45 -55.63
CA LEU A 147 -36.77 4.83 -54.45
C LEU A 147 -36.49 3.65 -53.51
N ASP A 148 -37.50 2.81 -53.27
CA ASP A 148 -37.36 1.63 -52.41
C ASP A 148 -36.49 0.54 -53.06
N GLU A 149 -36.48 0.42 -54.38
CA GLU A 149 -35.73 -0.62 -55.10
C GLU A 149 -34.22 -0.31 -55.23
N LEU A 150 -33.82 0.96 -55.00
CA LEU A 150 -32.43 1.39 -55.05
C LEU A 150 -31.58 0.76 -53.94
N ARG A 151 -30.41 0.23 -54.32
CA ARG A 151 -29.46 -0.43 -53.40
C ARG A 151 -28.10 0.23 -53.45
N LEU A 152 -27.35 0.15 -52.35
CA LEU A 152 -25.97 0.62 -52.30
C LEU A 152 -25.05 -0.29 -53.09
N LEU A 153 -24.19 0.31 -53.90
CA LEU A 153 -23.13 -0.38 -54.63
C LEU A 153 -22.11 -0.96 -53.61
N PRO A 154 -21.74 -2.25 -53.69
CA PRO A 154 -20.74 -2.85 -52.79
C PRO A 154 -19.36 -2.19 -52.83
N SER A 155 -19.04 -1.50 -53.94
CA SER A 155 -17.78 -0.76 -54.13
C SER A 155 -17.87 0.72 -53.79
N SER A 156 -18.96 1.20 -53.18
CA SER A 156 -19.06 2.60 -52.72
C SER A 156 -18.00 2.90 -51.67
N THR A 157 -17.10 3.84 -51.99
CA THR A 157 -16.05 4.31 -51.07
C THR A 157 -16.63 5.17 -49.94
N LEU A 158 -17.71 5.92 -50.19
CA LEU A 158 -18.37 6.75 -49.17
C LEU A 158 -19.10 5.93 -48.11
N ALA A 159 -19.60 4.74 -48.46
CA ALA A 159 -20.18 3.81 -47.50
C ALA A 159 -19.15 3.25 -46.50
N LEU A 160 -17.85 3.25 -46.84
CA LEU A 160 -16.78 2.85 -45.92
C LEU A 160 -16.59 3.85 -44.76
N ASP A 161 -16.96 5.11 -44.98
CA ASP A 161 -16.80 6.20 -44.01
C ASP A 161 -18.04 6.40 -43.11
N ASP A 162 -19.02 5.50 -43.17
CA ASP A 162 -20.22 5.56 -42.34
C ASP A 162 -19.89 5.36 -40.86
N LYS A 163 -20.43 6.26 -40.03
CA LYS A 163 -20.14 6.31 -38.60
C LYS A 163 -21.39 6.08 -37.78
N VAL A 164 -21.23 5.29 -36.72
CA VAL A 164 -22.19 5.22 -35.63
C VAL A 164 -21.66 6.05 -34.46
N ILE A 165 -22.48 6.94 -33.93
CA ILE A 165 -22.11 7.93 -32.93
C ILE A 165 -22.92 7.67 -31.67
N VAL A 166 -22.26 7.61 -30.52
CA VAL A 166 -22.89 7.63 -29.20
C VAL A 166 -22.35 8.85 -28.46
N ARG A 167 -23.25 9.72 -28.00
CA ARG A 167 -22.88 10.98 -27.34
C ARG A 167 -23.19 10.93 -25.84
N ASP A 168 -22.24 11.45 -25.07
CA ASP A 168 -22.35 11.66 -23.63
C ASP A 168 -22.91 10.45 -22.87
N LEU A 169 -22.33 9.28 -23.10
CA LEU A 169 -22.63 8.08 -22.33
C LEU A 169 -21.99 8.20 -20.95
N ILE A 170 -22.82 8.40 -19.93
CA ILE A 170 -22.38 8.58 -18.54
C ILE A 170 -22.26 7.23 -17.85
N ILE A 171 -21.09 6.94 -17.28
CA ILE A 171 -20.82 5.70 -16.56
C ILE A 171 -20.06 6.02 -15.27
N ASN A 172 -20.53 5.42 -14.18
CA ASN A 172 -19.88 5.49 -12.88
C ASN A 172 -18.71 4.50 -12.81
N THR A 173 -17.50 5.01 -12.65
CA THR A 173 -16.28 4.20 -12.54
C THR A 173 -15.24 4.89 -11.65
N ILE A 174 -14.19 4.15 -11.27
CA ILE A 174 -13.09 4.67 -10.46
C ILE A 174 -11.98 5.13 -11.41
N VAL A 175 -11.81 6.45 -11.54
CA VAL A 175 -10.78 7.05 -12.39
C VAL A 175 -10.13 8.24 -11.70
N GLY A 176 -8.82 8.17 -11.50
CA GLY A 176 -8.05 9.26 -10.92
C GLY A 176 -6.71 8.83 -10.34
N VAL A 177 -5.81 9.79 -10.20
CA VAL A 177 -4.52 9.61 -9.51
C VAL A 177 -4.67 9.96 -8.03
N ASN A 178 -5.60 10.86 -7.71
CA ASN A 178 -5.75 11.38 -6.37
C ASN A 178 -6.58 10.44 -5.47
N PRO A 179 -6.26 10.36 -4.17
CA PRO A 179 -6.96 9.52 -3.19
C PRO A 179 -8.49 9.63 -3.19
N TRP A 180 -9.01 10.86 -3.16
CA TRP A 180 -10.46 11.12 -3.10
C TRP A 180 -11.18 10.74 -4.40
N GLU A 181 -10.46 10.64 -5.52
CA GLU A 181 -11.01 10.17 -6.80
C GLU A 181 -11.11 8.63 -6.85
N ARG A 182 -10.72 7.94 -5.78
CA ARG A 182 -10.65 6.47 -5.71
C ARG A 182 -11.57 5.87 -4.65
N GLU A 183 -12.23 6.71 -3.85
CA GLU A 183 -13.17 6.31 -2.80
C GLU A 183 -14.55 6.00 -3.40
N ASP A 184 -15.06 6.90 -4.23
CA ASP A 184 -16.37 6.76 -4.87
C ASP A 184 -16.26 6.62 -6.40
N LYS A 185 -17.23 5.88 -6.97
CA LYS A 185 -17.39 5.86 -8.43
C LYS A 185 -17.83 7.25 -8.89
N GLN A 186 -17.07 7.82 -9.82
CA GLN A 186 -17.35 9.12 -10.42
C GLN A 186 -18.00 8.93 -11.78
N ASP A 187 -18.82 9.90 -12.17
CA ASP A 187 -19.37 9.97 -13.52
C ASP A 187 -18.26 10.28 -14.52
N VAL A 188 -18.06 9.39 -15.48
CA VAL A 188 -17.23 9.61 -16.66
C VAL A 188 -18.12 9.67 -17.88
N LYS A 189 -17.90 10.66 -18.74
CA LYS A 189 -18.65 10.86 -19.99
C LYS A 189 -17.87 10.27 -21.15
N LEU A 190 -18.50 9.36 -21.89
CA LEU A 190 -17.91 8.69 -23.03
C LEU A 190 -18.58 9.15 -24.33
N ASN A 191 -17.76 9.50 -25.32
CA ASN A 191 -18.19 9.74 -26.68
C ASN A 191 -17.56 8.68 -27.59
N LEU A 192 -18.41 7.93 -28.30
CA LEU A 192 -17.97 6.83 -29.15
C LEU A 192 -18.31 7.13 -30.62
N VAL A 193 -17.33 7.00 -31.50
CA VAL A 193 -17.51 7.04 -32.95
C VAL A 193 -16.97 5.75 -33.53
N VAL A 194 -17.88 4.86 -33.91
CA VAL A 194 -17.57 3.55 -34.49
C VAL A 194 -17.66 3.67 -36.01
N TYR A 195 -16.60 3.26 -36.71
CA TYR A 195 -16.57 3.26 -38.17
C TYR A 195 -17.06 1.90 -38.66
N SER A 196 -18.15 1.89 -39.41
CA SER A 196 -18.91 0.69 -39.80
C SER A 196 -18.52 0.09 -41.17
N GLY A 197 -17.37 0.54 -41.69
CA GLY A 197 -17.03 0.56 -43.12
C GLY A 197 -17.03 -0.77 -43.88
N LEU A 198 -16.34 -1.84 -43.46
CA LEU A 198 -16.18 -3.01 -44.34
C LEU A 198 -17.26 -4.09 -44.19
N SER A 199 -17.99 -4.16 -43.08
CA SER A 199 -19.02 -5.20 -42.88
C SER A 199 -20.35 -4.93 -43.59
N ARG A 200 -20.68 -3.67 -43.92
CA ARG A 200 -21.86 -3.32 -44.75
C ARG A 200 -21.66 -3.68 -46.21
N ALA A 201 -20.46 -3.43 -46.76
CA ALA A 201 -20.13 -3.72 -48.17
C ALA A 201 -20.14 -5.22 -48.51
N ARG A 202 -19.84 -6.11 -47.54
CA ARG A 202 -19.83 -7.57 -47.74
C ARG A 202 -21.22 -8.23 -47.60
N ASN A 203 -22.14 -7.64 -46.85
CA ASN A 203 -23.47 -8.22 -46.57
C ASN A 203 -24.62 -7.55 -47.35
N SER A 204 -24.33 -6.57 -48.22
CA SER A 204 -25.31 -5.87 -49.06
C SER A 204 -25.88 -6.72 -50.21
N THR A 205 -25.55 -8.01 -50.27
CA THR A 205 -26.08 -8.97 -51.26
C THR A 205 -27.56 -9.34 -51.05
N ALA A 206 -28.20 -8.94 -49.94
CA ALA A 206 -29.62 -9.18 -49.69
C ALA A 206 -30.40 -7.86 -49.63
N GLY A 207 -31.23 -7.59 -50.65
CA GLY A 207 -31.99 -6.35 -50.77
C GLY A 207 -32.93 -6.08 -49.61
N LEU A 208 -33.04 -4.81 -49.20
CA LEU A 208 -34.03 -4.23 -48.28
C LEU A 208 -34.49 -5.09 -47.09
N VAL A 209 -33.68 -6.05 -46.65
CA VAL A 209 -33.94 -6.73 -45.39
C VAL A 209 -33.22 -5.91 -44.35
N ASP A 210 -34.03 -5.31 -43.49
CA ASP A 210 -33.65 -4.65 -42.25
C ASP A 210 -33.03 -5.67 -41.28
N VAL A 211 -31.87 -6.21 -41.67
CA VAL A 211 -31.09 -7.21 -40.95
C VAL A 211 -30.16 -6.46 -40.03
N VAL A 212 -30.58 -6.33 -38.78
CA VAL A 212 -29.69 -5.94 -37.69
C VAL A 212 -28.70 -7.08 -37.48
N ASN A 213 -27.50 -6.96 -38.03
CA ASN A 213 -26.42 -7.89 -37.75
C ASN A 213 -26.05 -7.74 -36.26
N LYS A 214 -26.48 -8.69 -35.40
CA LYS A 214 -26.25 -8.69 -33.93
C LYS A 214 -24.83 -8.29 -33.48
N PRO A 215 -23.72 -8.69 -34.16
CA PRO A 215 -22.37 -8.34 -33.71
C PRO A 215 -21.95 -6.88 -33.96
N HIS A 216 -22.71 -6.08 -34.70
CA HIS A 216 -22.38 -4.65 -34.97
C HIS A 216 -23.46 -3.69 -34.46
N ASN A 217 -24.35 -4.17 -33.60
CA ASN A 217 -25.38 -3.33 -33.00
C ASN A 217 -24.74 -2.40 -31.96
N TYR A 218 -24.90 -1.09 -32.14
CA TYR A 218 -24.39 -0.08 -31.21
C TYR A 218 -24.87 -0.28 -29.77
N ARG A 219 -26.04 -0.90 -29.56
CA ARG A 219 -26.54 -1.32 -28.24
C ARG A 219 -25.67 -2.41 -27.62
N THR A 220 -25.23 -3.39 -28.39
CA THR A 220 -24.34 -4.47 -27.92
C THR A 220 -22.97 -3.91 -27.56
N ILE A 221 -22.40 -3.08 -28.45
CA ILE A 221 -21.10 -2.43 -28.25
C ILE A 221 -21.15 -1.54 -27.00
N THR A 222 -22.20 -0.69 -26.90
CA THR A 222 -22.38 0.20 -25.74
C THR A 222 -22.55 -0.58 -24.45
N ARG A 223 -23.31 -1.68 -24.45
CA ARG A 223 -23.48 -2.53 -23.26
C ARG A 223 -22.17 -3.17 -22.82
N SER A 224 -21.42 -3.79 -23.74
CA SER A 224 -20.13 -4.42 -23.45
C SER A 224 -19.11 -3.40 -22.91
N ILE A 225 -19.04 -2.21 -23.52
CA ILE A 225 -18.24 -1.11 -23.02
C ILE A 225 -18.73 -0.67 -21.63
N SER A 226 -20.04 -0.57 -21.43
CA SER A 226 -20.58 -0.07 -20.17
C SER A 226 -20.29 -1.00 -18.99
N GLU A 227 -20.48 -2.29 -19.19
CA GLU A 227 -20.15 -3.34 -18.22
C GLU A 227 -18.64 -3.32 -17.89
N TYR A 228 -17.79 -3.22 -18.90
CA TYR A 228 -16.34 -3.14 -18.71
C TYR A 228 -15.93 -1.90 -17.92
N VAL A 229 -16.40 -0.71 -18.31
CA VAL A 229 -16.03 0.55 -17.68
C VAL A 229 -16.51 0.60 -16.24
N ALA A 230 -17.74 0.16 -15.96
CA ALA A 230 -18.31 0.14 -14.61
C ALA A 230 -17.59 -0.81 -13.64
N ALA A 231 -16.93 -1.86 -14.16
CA ALA A 231 -16.10 -2.80 -13.39
C ALA A 231 -14.62 -2.39 -13.31
N SER A 232 -14.17 -1.48 -14.18
CA SER A 232 -12.77 -1.09 -14.26
C SER A 232 -12.36 -0.06 -13.20
N SER A 233 -11.05 0.01 -12.95
CA SER A 233 -10.43 0.99 -12.06
C SER A 233 -9.11 1.46 -12.67
N TYR A 234 -9.07 2.71 -13.16
CA TYR A 234 -7.91 3.25 -13.88
C TYR A 234 -7.31 4.46 -13.18
N LYS A 235 -5.99 4.65 -13.30
CA LYS A 235 -5.32 5.84 -12.78
C LYS A 235 -5.51 7.05 -13.71
N THR A 236 -5.47 6.79 -15.02
CA THR A 236 -5.48 7.83 -16.07
C THR A 236 -6.63 7.61 -17.04
N VAL A 237 -7.16 8.70 -17.61
CA VAL A 237 -8.24 8.64 -18.61
C VAL A 237 -7.74 8.07 -19.94
N GLU A 238 -6.45 8.21 -20.23
CA GLU A 238 -5.73 7.68 -21.39
C GLU A 238 -5.78 6.15 -21.43
N SER A 239 -5.47 5.51 -20.30
CA SER A 239 -5.51 4.05 -20.16
C SER A 239 -6.94 3.54 -20.29
N LEU A 240 -7.90 4.22 -19.64
CA LEU A 240 -9.32 3.89 -19.78
C LEU A 240 -9.78 4.01 -21.26
N ALA A 241 -9.45 5.11 -21.94
CA ALA A 241 -9.82 5.35 -23.34
C ALA A 241 -9.26 4.25 -24.27
N THR A 242 -7.99 3.88 -24.08
CA THR A 242 -7.34 2.83 -24.87
C THR A 242 -7.96 1.46 -24.60
N SER A 243 -8.29 1.15 -23.35
CA SER A 243 -8.95 -0.12 -23.00
C SER A 243 -10.38 -0.21 -23.51
N ILE A 244 -11.16 0.88 -23.50
CA ILE A 244 -12.48 0.92 -24.15
C ILE A 244 -12.35 0.63 -25.65
N ALA A 245 -11.36 1.25 -26.32
CA ALA A 245 -11.11 0.99 -27.74
C ALA A 245 -10.72 -0.48 -27.99
N ARG A 246 -9.95 -1.10 -27.09
CA ARG A 246 -9.59 -2.52 -27.14
C ARG A 246 -10.81 -3.42 -27.01
N VAL A 247 -11.71 -3.14 -26.06
CA VAL A 247 -12.97 -3.89 -25.89
C VAL A 247 -13.83 -3.81 -27.15
N ALA A 248 -13.95 -2.64 -27.76
CA ALA A 248 -14.70 -2.48 -29.00
C ALA A 248 -14.10 -3.29 -30.17
N ILE A 249 -12.78 -3.20 -30.37
CA ILE A 249 -12.11 -3.84 -31.52
C ILE A 249 -11.97 -5.35 -31.33
N VAL A 250 -11.51 -5.80 -30.16
CA VAL A 250 -11.19 -7.22 -29.91
C VAL A 250 -12.46 -8.01 -29.58
N GLN A 251 -13.28 -7.54 -28.64
CA GLN A 251 -14.46 -8.30 -28.19
C GLN A 251 -15.65 -8.11 -29.13
N ASN A 252 -15.89 -6.87 -29.59
CA ASN A 252 -17.03 -6.55 -30.45
C ASN A 252 -16.66 -6.53 -31.94
N LYS A 253 -15.43 -6.93 -32.30
CA LYS A 253 -14.95 -7.08 -33.70
C LYS A 253 -15.12 -5.82 -34.55
N VAL A 254 -15.06 -4.64 -33.94
CA VAL A 254 -15.02 -3.36 -34.64
C VAL A 254 -13.68 -3.23 -35.38
N GLU A 255 -13.67 -2.58 -36.54
CA GLU A 255 -12.44 -2.37 -37.34
C GLU A 255 -11.72 -1.10 -36.95
N LYS A 256 -12.48 -0.03 -36.70
CA LYS A 256 -11.95 1.26 -36.26
C LYS A 256 -12.93 1.95 -35.33
N ILE A 257 -12.41 2.49 -34.24
CA ILE A 257 -13.18 3.26 -33.27
C ILE A 257 -12.39 4.48 -32.81
N ARG A 258 -13.13 5.55 -32.55
CA ARG A 258 -12.66 6.72 -31.83
C ARG A 258 -13.44 6.84 -30.53
N VAL A 259 -12.70 6.99 -29.43
CA VAL A 259 -13.22 7.03 -28.06
C VAL A 259 -12.73 8.32 -27.42
N SER A 260 -13.65 9.16 -26.96
CA SER A 260 -13.35 10.29 -26.08
C SER A 260 -13.86 9.95 -24.67
N VAL A 261 -12.97 10.14 -23.70
CA VAL A 261 -13.24 9.94 -22.27
C VAL A 261 -13.08 11.28 -21.58
N ASP A 262 -14.20 11.84 -21.15
CA ASP A 262 -14.27 13.12 -20.47
C ASP A 262 -14.54 12.89 -18.98
N LYS A 263 -13.69 13.44 -18.13
CA LYS A 263 -13.89 13.52 -16.69
C LYS A 263 -14.48 14.90 -16.34
N PRO A 264 -15.78 14.99 -16.00
CA PRO A 264 -16.40 16.24 -15.58
C PRO A 264 -15.72 16.76 -14.30
N SER A 265 -15.62 18.09 -14.17
CA SER A 265 -15.08 18.76 -12.98
C SER A 265 -13.65 18.40 -12.56
N ALA A 266 -12.87 17.73 -13.42
CA ALA A 266 -11.47 17.40 -13.14
C ALA A 266 -10.57 18.64 -12.95
N ILE A 267 -10.90 19.74 -13.62
CA ILE A 267 -10.21 21.03 -13.50
C ILE A 267 -11.23 22.08 -13.10
N MET A 268 -10.95 22.81 -12.01
CA MET A 268 -11.78 23.94 -11.59
C MET A 268 -11.89 24.94 -12.75
N PHE A 269 -13.12 25.35 -13.08
CA PHE A 269 -13.48 26.26 -14.18
C PHE A 269 -13.54 25.67 -15.60
N ALA A 270 -13.24 24.39 -15.81
CA ALA A 270 -13.49 23.69 -17.08
C ALA A 270 -14.78 22.84 -16.98
N SER A 271 -15.54 22.71 -18.08
CA SER A 271 -16.73 21.84 -18.11
C SER A 271 -16.37 20.35 -18.02
N SER A 272 -15.23 19.97 -18.59
CA SER A 272 -14.62 18.64 -18.53
C SER A 272 -13.16 18.73 -18.94
N ALA A 273 -12.34 17.77 -18.49
CA ALA A 273 -11.05 17.46 -19.09
C ALA A 273 -11.11 16.03 -19.63
N GLY A 274 -10.60 15.78 -20.83
CA GLY A 274 -10.75 14.49 -21.47
C GLY A 274 -9.69 14.19 -22.52
N VAL A 275 -9.61 12.91 -22.87
CA VAL A 275 -8.67 12.37 -23.85
C VAL A 275 -9.45 11.68 -24.96
N GLU A 276 -9.09 11.97 -26.21
CA GLU A 276 -9.61 11.28 -27.39
C GLU A 276 -8.52 10.36 -27.97
N VAL A 277 -8.87 9.10 -28.20
CA VAL A 277 -8.03 8.12 -28.88
C VAL A 277 -8.74 7.56 -30.10
N GLU A 278 -8.01 7.39 -31.19
CA GLU A 278 -8.45 6.64 -32.36
C GLU A 278 -7.60 5.38 -32.49
N ARG A 279 -8.25 4.22 -32.62
CA ARG A 279 -7.59 2.92 -32.73
C ARG A 279 -8.21 2.13 -33.88
N THR A 280 -7.38 1.37 -34.57
CA THR A 280 -7.79 0.43 -35.62
C THR A 280 -7.45 -1.00 -35.20
N ARG A 281 -8.00 -1.98 -35.91
CA ARG A 281 -7.61 -3.38 -35.74
C ARG A 281 -6.11 -3.58 -35.97
N GLU A 282 -5.55 -2.96 -37.01
CA GLU A 282 -4.12 -3.09 -37.29
C GLU A 282 -3.25 -2.56 -36.15
N PHE A 283 -3.69 -1.50 -35.45
CA PHE A 283 -2.96 -0.97 -34.29
C PHE A 283 -2.77 -2.05 -33.21
N PHE A 284 -3.86 -2.74 -32.82
CA PHE A 284 -3.80 -3.75 -31.78
C PHE A 284 -3.14 -5.05 -32.24
N GLU A 285 -3.22 -5.39 -33.54
CA GLU A 285 -2.46 -6.49 -34.13
C GLU A 285 -0.95 -6.20 -34.11
N GLN A 286 -0.54 -4.98 -34.49
CA GLN A 286 0.86 -4.55 -34.45
C GLN A 286 1.41 -4.45 -33.02
N GLU A 287 0.61 -3.96 -32.08
CA GLU A 287 0.95 -3.94 -30.65
C GLU A 287 1.17 -5.37 -30.14
N ALA A 288 0.27 -6.31 -30.44
CA ALA A 288 0.45 -7.71 -30.07
C ALA A 288 1.68 -8.35 -30.74
N LEU A 289 1.96 -8.02 -32.00
CA LEU A 289 3.17 -8.44 -32.72
C LEU A 289 4.44 -7.84 -32.11
N GLN A 290 4.41 -6.59 -31.64
CA GLN A 290 5.54 -5.94 -30.96
C GLN A 290 5.76 -6.50 -29.56
N GLU A 291 4.69 -6.75 -28.80
CA GLU A 291 4.76 -7.45 -27.52
C GLU A 291 5.32 -8.86 -27.73
N GLU A 292 4.88 -9.59 -28.76
CA GLU A 292 5.42 -10.90 -29.11
C GLU A 292 6.88 -10.82 -29.56
N GLN A 293 7.28 -9.77 -30.30
CA GLN A 293 8.68 -9.54 -30.70
C GLN A 293 9.57 -9.10 -29.53
N GLN A 294 9.06 -8.30 -28.58
CA GLN A 294 9.75 -7.92 -27.36
C GLN A 294 9.88 -9.11 -26.42
N LEU A 295 8.83 -9.92 -26.26
CA LEU A 295 8.91 -11.22 -25.61
C LEU A 295 9.95 -12.08 -26.31
N ARG A 296 9.93 -12.21 -27.65
CA ARG A 296 10.91 -13.00 -28.41
C ARG A 296 12.33 -12.45 -28.32
N ALA A 297 12.53 -11.14 -28.21
CA ALA A 297 13.83 -10.51 -28.01
C ALA A 297 14.35 -10.72 -26.58
N GLN A 298 13.47 -10.65 -25.57
CA GLN A 298 13.76 -11.05 -24.19
C GLN A 298 14.02 -12.57 -24.09
N THR A 299 13.33 -13.38 -24.92
CA THR A 299 13.52 -14.84 -25.00
C THR A 299 14.76 -15.23 -25.83
N ALA A 300 15.23 -14.38 -26.75
CA ALA A 300 16.45 -14.63 -27.53
C ALA A 300 17.74 -14.31 -26.75
N SER A 301 17.69 -13.44 -25.73
CA SER A 301 18.74 -13.36 -24.68
C SER A 301 18.63 -14.48 -23.64
N SER A 302 17.60 -15.32 -23.72
CA SER A 302 17.28 -16.35 -22.75
C SER A 302 16.86 -17.61 -23.49
N SER A 303 17.78 -18.16 -24.29
CA SER A 303 17.61 -19.39 -25.08
C SER A 303 17.43 -20.67 -24.25
N ASN A 304 16.76 -20.60 -23.09
CA ASN A 304 16.46 -21.74 -22.22
C ASN A 304 15.21 -21.53 -21.33
N ALA A 305 14.08 -21.05 -21.88
CA ALA A 305 12.87 -20.86 -21.07
C ALA A 305 11.53 -21.13 -21.78
N ASN A 306 11.49 -22.06 -22.75
CA ASN A 306 10.25 -22.40 -23.46
C ASN A 306 9.36 -23.39 -22.70
N ALA A 307 8.73 -22.88 -21.65
CA ALA A 307 7.50 -23.41 -21.06
C ALA A 307 6.62 -22.22 -20.65
N LEU A 308 5.82 -21.64 -21.57
CA LEU A 308 5.04 -20.43 -21.26
C LEU A 308 3.63 -20.32 -21.88
N ILE A 309 3.02 -21.43 -22.35
CA ILE A 309 1.61 -21.42 -22.83
C ILE A 309 0.77 -22.56 -22.22
N LYS A 310 0.93 -22.79 -20.92
CA LYS A 310 -0.10 -23.42 -20.05
C LYS A 310 -0.30 -22.60 -18.76
N ALA A 311 -0.05 -21.30 -18.84
CA ALA A 311 0.00 -20.36 -17.73
C ALA A 311 -1.36 -19.69 -17.47
N ASN A 312 -2.22 -20.36 -16.70
CA ASN A 312 -3.20 -19.69 -15.81
C ASN A 312 -3.64 -20.56 -14.62
N ALA A 313 -2.96 -21.68 -14.38
CA ALA A 313 -3.23 -22.56 -13.24
C ALA A 313 -1.94 -23.28 -12.85
N THR A 314 -0.93 -22.50 -12.47
CA THR A 314 0.26 -22.83 -11.67
C THR A 314 1.20 -21.66 -11.89
N ALA A 315 1.28 -20.75 -10.93
CA ALA A 315 2.49 -19.94 -10.78
C ALA A 315 3.61 -20.93 -10.46
N THR A 316 4.28 -21.46 -11.49
CA THR A 316 5.56 -22.14 -11.33
C THR A 316 6.56 -21.05 -10.96
N PHE A 317 6.63 -20.81 -9.66
CA PHE A 317 7.79 -20.36 -8.91
C PHE A 317 9.06 -20.30 -9.75
N GLU A 318 9.45 -19.09 -10.10
CA GLU A 318 10.85 -18.83 -10.29
C GLU A 318 11.55 -19.14 -8.97
N GLN A 319 12.58 -19.99 -9.03
CA GLN A 319 13.33 -20.45 -7.87
C GLN A 319 13.94 -19.25 -7.12
N GLY A 320 13.23 -18.73 -6.14
CA GLY A 320 13.58 -17.55 -5.39
C GLY A 320 12.94 -17.54 -4.00
N TRP A 321 13.40 -16.61 -3.17
CA TRP A 321 12.76 -16.31 -1.88
C TRP A 321 11.62 -15.32 -2.11
N HIS A 322 10.46 -15.58 -1.52
CA HIS A 322 9.28 -14.72 -1.51
C HIS A 322 9.10 -14.09 -0.13
N LEU A 323 8.51 -12.90 -0.07
CA LEU A 323 8.21 -12.22 1.18
C LEU A 323 6.76 -12.47 1.59
N ALA A 324 6.53 -12.93 2.81
CA ALA A 324 5.19 -13.05 3.37
C ALA A 324 5.09 -12.36 4.74
N ALA A 325 3.92 -11.79 5.02
CA ALA A 325 3.57 -11.27 6.34
C ALA A 325 2.47 -12.14 6.94
N ILE A 326 2.68 -12.60 8.18
CA ILE A 326 1.77 -13.51 8.89
C ILE A 326 1.32 -12.82 10.18
N ALA A 327 0.01 -12.74 10.39
CA ALA A 327 -0.58 -12.34 11.67
C ALA A 327 -0.49 -13.50 12.68
N LEU A 328 -0.21 -13.15 13.92
CA LEU A 328 -0.07 -14.05 15.06
C LEU A 328 -1.08 -13.62 16.12
N GLY A 329 -1.94 -14.53 16.60
CA GLY A 329 -2.94 -14.21 17.63
C GLY A 329 -3.10 -15.31 18.67
N SER A 330 -3.20 -14.97 19.95
CA SER A 330 -3.44 -15.92 21.04
C SER A 330 -4.28 -15.31 22.17
N ASN A 331 -5.28 -16.04 22.68
CA ASN A 331 -6.05 -15.61 23.86
C ASN A 331 -6.29 -16.71 24.91
N VAL A 332 -5.72 -17.91 24.74
CA VAL A 332 -5.88 -19.04 25.67
C VAL A 332 -4.52 -19.56 26.12
N GLY A 333 -4.38 -19.92 27.39
CA GLY A 333 -3.14 -20.45 27.97
C GLY A 333 -2.09 -19.36 28.18
N ASP A 334 -0.82 -19.71 28.03
CA ASP A 334 0.29 -18.74 28.02
C ASP A 334 0.40 -18.09 26.64
N ARG A 335 -0.19 -16.91 26.50
CA ARG A 335 -0.39 -16.26 25.20
C ARG A 335 0.95 -15.88 24.55
N ALA A 336 1.90 -15.39 25.35
CA ALA A 336 3.21 -14.99 24.86
C ALA A 336 4.05 -16.22 24.46
N ALA A 337 4.00 -17.29 25.26
CA ALA A 337 4.71 -18.54 24.93
C ALA A 337 4.14 -19.21 23.67
N ASN A 338 2.82 -19.17 23.47
CA ASN A 338 2.17 -19.71 22.26
C ASN A 338 2.62 -18.97 21.00
N ILE A 339 2.65 -17.63 21.04
CA ILE A 339 3.12 -16.80 19.92
C ILE A 339 4.61 -17.07 19.64
N GLU A 340 5.45 -17.10 20.68
CA GLU A 340 6.88 -17.38 20.52
C GLU A 340 7.12 -18.79 19.95
N ALA A 341 6.36 -19.79 20.40
CA ALA A 341 6.44 -21.15 19.87
C ALA A 341 6.03 -21.23 18.39
N ALA A 342 5.03 -20.46 17.97
CA ALA A 342 4.62 -20.40 16.57
C ALA A 342 5.67 -19.74 15.68
N VAL A 343 6.26 -18.62 16.12
CA VAL A 343 7.36 -17.96 15.40
C VAL A 343 8.60 -18.85 15.35
N GLN A 344 8.92 -19.56 16.43
CA GLN A 344 10.01 -20.53 16.43
C GLN A 344 9.76 -21.67 15.43
N ALA A 345 8.55 -22.21 15.39
CA ALA A 345 8.18 -23.26 14.44
C ALA A 345 8.26 -22.78 12.98
N LEU A 346 7.86 -21.54 12.69
CA LEU A 346 8.02 -20.92 11.37
C LEU A 346 9.51 -20.73 11.02
N SER A 347 10.33 -20.33 11.98
CA SER A 347 11.78 -20.13 11.78
C SER A 347 12.55 -21.44 11.60
N GLU A 348 12.07 -22.55 12.15
CA GLU A 348 12.65 -23.89 12.01
C GLU A 348 12.11 -24.65 10.79
N ALA A 349 11.02 -24.17 10.19
CA ALA A 349 10.44 -24.79 9.01
C ALA A 349 11.41 -24.74 7.84
N LYS A 350 11.50 -25.86 7.10
CA LYS A 350 12.28 -25.93 5.89
C LYS A 350 11.75 -24.91 4.88
N ASP A 351 12.66 -24.20 4.21
CA ASP A 351 12.33 -23.20 3.19
C ASP A 351 11.58 -21.96 3.72
N CYS A 352 11.70 -21.69 5.03
CA CYS A 352 11.30 -20.44 5.67
C CYS A 352 12.49 -19.81 6.41
N LEU A 353 12.55 -18.49 6.41
CA LEU A 353 13.49 -17.69 7.18
C LEU A 353 12.69 -16.57 7.85
N LEU A 354 12.79 -16.48 9.17
CA LEU A 354 12.24 -15.34 9.89
C LEU A 354 13.09 -14.09 9.59
N VAL A 355 12.45 -13.04 9.12
CA VAL A 355 13.12 -11.78 8.76
C VAL A 355 12.92 -10.74 9.86
N ASP A 356 11.70 -10.59 10.35
CA ASP A 356 11.37 -9.58 11.35
C ASP A 356 10.10 -9.96 12.14
N THR A 357 9.92 -9.32 13.29
CA THR A 357 8.71 -9.43 14.12
C THR A 357 8.24 -8.04 14.50
N SER A 358 6.93 -7.85 14.65
CA SER A 358 6.36 -6.63 15.22
C SER A 358 6.59 -6.57 16.73
N PHE A 359 6.08 -5.54 17.41
CA PHE A 359 5.85 -5.64 18.85
C PHE A 359 4.68 -6.59 19.17
N LEU A 360 4.54 -6.99 20.44
CA LEU A 360 3.33 -7.64 20.94
C LEU A 360 2.31 -6.57 21.33
N TYR A 361 1.05 -6.83 21.03
CA TYR A 361 -0.06 -5.94 21.32
C TYR A 361 -1.19 -6.68 22.03
N GLU A 362 -1.62 -6.18 23.19
CA GLU A 362 -2.83 -6.66 23.85
C GLU A 362 -4.05 -5.87 23.35
N THR A 363 -5.12 -6.57 22.96
CA THR A 363 -6.38 -5.96 22.50
C THR A 363 -7.60 -6.63 23.12
N ALA A 364 -8.70 -5.87 23.20
CA ALA A 364 -10.01 -6.46 23.48
C ALA A 364 -10.45 -7.38 22.32
N PRO A 365 -11.29 -8.40 22.59
CA PRO A 365 -11.91 -9.19 21.54
C PRO A 365 -12.81 -8.34 20.62
N MET A 366 -12.73 -8.54 19.31
CA MET A 366 -13.50 -7.73 18.34
C MET A 366 -14.92 -8.25 18.06
N TYR A 367 -15.12 -9.58 18.02
CA TYR A 367 -16.37 -10.18 17.53
C TYR A 367 -17.16 -10.90 18.64
N VAL A 368 -16.52 -11.86 19.29
CA VAL A 368 -17.08 -12.52 20.47
C VAL A 368 -16.54 -11.79 21.68
N LEU A 369 -17.36 -10.95 22.32
CA LEU A 369 -16.91 -10.07 23.40
C LEU A 369 -16.68 -10.81 24.73
N ASP A 370 -17.38 -11.92 24.94
CA ASP A 370 -17.24 -12.77 26.14
C ASP A 370 -16.10 -13.78 25.97
N GLN A 371 -14.87 -13.28 25.90
CA GLN A 371 -13.65 -14.10 25.89
C GLN A 371 -12.43 -13.32 26.42
N PRO A 372 -11.32 -14.00 26.77
CA PRO A 372 -10.11 -13.32 27.21
C PRO A 372 -9.52 -12.42 26.12
N LYS A 373 -8.77 -11.39 26.55
CA LYS A 373 -8.04 -10.48 25.67
C LYS A 373 -7.01 -11.22 24.81
N PHE A 374 -6.83 -10.74 23.58
CA PHE A 374 -5.85 -11.29 22.66
C PHE A 374 -4.49 -10.63 22.86
N LEU A 375 -3.41 -11.41 22.77
CA LEU A 375 -2.13 -10.91 22.30
C LEU A 375 -2.07 -11.10 20.78
N ASN A 376 -1.68 -10.04 20.08
CA ASN A 376 -1.50 -10.02 18.64
C ASN A 376 -0.09 -9.56 18.28
N ALA A 377 0.45 -10.09 17.19
CA ALA A 377 1.67 -9.64 16.55
C ALA A 377 1.61 -9.96 15.06
N ALA A 378 2.63 -9.55 14.32
CA ALA A 378 2.89 -10.00 12.97
C ALA A 378 4.35 -10.38 12.83
N CYS A 379 4.65 -11.36 12.00
CA CYS A 379 6.02 -11.66 11.59
C CYS A 379 6.17 -11.56 10.08
N ARG A 380 7.34 -11.11 9.67
CA ARG A 380 7.76 -11.09 8.29
C ARG A 380 8.69 -12.26 8.04
N ILE A 381 8.39 -13.07 7.03
CA ILE A 381 9.20 -14.22 6.67
C ILE A 381 9.62 -14.12 5.20
N ALA A 382 10.80 -14.65 4.89
CA ALA A 382 11.17 -15.01 3.54
C ALA A 382 10.90 -16.52 3.39
N THR A 383 10.26 -16.96 2.31
CA THR A 383 9.94 -18.37 2.09
C THR A 383 10.05 -18.79 0.63
N LYS A 384 10.32 -20.08 0.37
CA LYS A 384 10.24 -20.67 -0.97
C LYS A 384 8.95 -21.48 -1.19
N LEU A 385 8.08 -21.55 -0.19
CA LEU A 385 6.80 -22.28 -0.24
C LEU A 385 5.75 -21.50 -1.02
N SER A 386 4.76 -22.16 -1.65
CA SER A 386 3.65 -21.42 -2.31
C SER A 386 2.79 -20.76 -1.25
N PRO A 387 1.95 -19.79 -1.63
CA PRO A 387 0.88 -19.32 -0.75
C PRO A 387 0.04 -20.46 -0.15
N HIS A 388 -0.29 -21.49 -0.94
CA HIS A 388 -1.06 -22.67 -0.47
C HIS A 388 -0.25 -23.64 0.41
N ASP A 389 1.04 -23.83 0.13
CA ASP A 389 1.92 -24.66 0.97
C ASP A 389 2.24 -23.96 2.30
N LEU A 390 2.42 -22.64 2.26
CA LEU A 390 2.57 -21.81 3.45
C LEU A 390 1.29 -21.83 4.31
N LEU A 391 0.11 -21.81 3.68
CA LEU A 391 -1.16 -21.99 4.39
C LEU A 391 -1.22 -23.37 5.06
N SER A 392 -0.77 -24.41 4.37
CA SER A 392 -0.74 -25.78 4.93
C SER A 392 0.25 -25.87 6.11
N LEU A 393 1.40 -25.21 6.01
CA LEU A 393 2.40 -25.12 7.08
C LEU A 393 1.83 -24.40 8.31
N THR A 394 1.25 -23.20 8.14
CA THR A 394 0.66 -22.41 9.24
C THR A 394 -0.43 -23.20 9.96
N GLN A 395 -1.35 -23.84 9.22
CA GLN A 395 -2.37 -24.72 9.80
C GLN A 395 -1.78 -25.92 10.56
N SER A 396 -0.69 -26.52 10.07
CA SER A 396 -0.02 -27.62 10.78
C SER A 396 0.61 -27.17 12.10
N ILE A 397 1.15 -25.94 12.15
CA ILE A 397 1.72 -25.34 13.35
C ILE A 397 0.61 -25.08 14.39
N GLU A 398 -0.53 -24.54 13.96
CA GLU A 398 -1.68 -24.33 14.84
C GLU A 398 -2.15 -25.62 15.52
N VAL A 399 -2.31 -26.70 14.74
CA VAL A 399 -2.73 -28.00 15.25
C VAL A 399 -1.69 -28.54 16.25
N LYS A 400 -0.39 -28.41 15.93
CA LYS A 400 0.70 -28.84 16.82
C LYS A 400 0.72 -28.08 18.14
N LEU A 401 0.31 -26.81 18.14
CA LEU A 401 0.21 -25.95 19.32
C LEU A 401 -1.18 -26.02 20.00
N GLY A 402 -1.97 -27.04 19.68
CA GLY A 402 -3.19 -27.37 20.41
C GLY A 402 -4.44 -26.60 19.98
N ARG A 403 -4.46 -26.02 18.77
CA ARG A 403 -5.69 -25.45 18.21
C ARG A 403 -6.67 -26.57 17.85
N ASP A 404 -7.71 -26.75 18.66
CA ASP A 404 -8.85 -27.60 18.35
C ASP A 404 -9.96 -26.78 17.68
N LYS A 405 -10.32 -27.13 16.45
CA LYS A 405 -11.41 -26.49 15.69
C LYS A 405 -12.76 -27.17 15.94
N THR A 406 -12.82 -28.25 16.72
CA THR A 406 -14.06 -28.98 16.98
C THR A 406 -14.91 -28.30 18.05
N GLY A 407 -16.17 -27.98 17.71
CA GLY A 407 -17.16 -27.47 18.66
C GLY A 407 -17.00 -26.01 19.12
N VAL A 408 -16.02 -25.26 18.59
CA VAL A 408 -15.80 -23.83 18.91
C VAL A 408 -16.27 -22.95 17.74
N PRO A 409 -16.94 -21.81 17.98
CA PRO A 409 -17.29 -20.86 16.91
C PRO A 409 -16.06 -20.41 16.12
N GLU A 410 -16.23 -20.09 14.83
CA GLU A 410 -15.17 -19.71 13.89
C GLU A 410 -14.25 -18.56 14.40
N LYS A 411 -14.78 -17.70 15.29
CA LYS A 411 -14.07 -16.57 15.92
C LYS A 411 -13.96 -16.68 17.47
N GLY A 412 -14.00 -17.90 17.99
CA GLY A 412 -13.90 -18.19 19.41
C GLY A 412 -12.47 -18.26 19.98
N PRO A 413 -12.32 -18.63 21.26
CA PRO A 413 -11.02 -18.72 21.94
C PRO A 413 -10.07 -19.75 21.31
N ARG A 414 -8.78 -19.43 21.22
CA ARG A 414 -7.76 -20.27 20.57
C ARG A 414 -6.38 -20.10 21.22
N SER A 415 -5.62 -21.21 21.27
CA SER A 415 -4.23 -21.21 21.76
C SER A 415 -3.32 -20.41 20.84
N VAL A 416 -3.47 -20.53 19.52
CA VAL A 416 -2.79 -19.70 18.52
C VAL A 416 -3.57 -19.67 17.19
N ASP A 417 -3.43 -18.59 16.44
CA ASP A 417 -4.00 -18.36 15.10
C ASP A 417 -2.94 -17.70 14.21
N LEU A 418 -2.75 -18.24 13.00
CA LEU A 418 -1.77 -17.81 12.01
C LEU A 418 -2.45 -17.50 10.69
N ASP A 419 -2.61 -16.22 10.37
CA ASP A 419 -3.24 -15.76 9.13
C ASP A 419 -2.18 -15.19 8.17
N ILE A 420 -2.15 -15.64 6.92
CA ILE A 420 -1.33 -15.02 5.87
C ILE A 420 -1.98 -13.69 5.48
N LEU A 421 -1.30 -12.58 5.80
CA LEU A 421 -1.77 -11.23 5.52
C LEU A 421 -1.39 -10.79 4.10
N LEU A 422 -0.12 -10.94 3.76
CA LEU A 422 0.47 -10.48 2.51
C LEU A 422 1.41 -11.56 1.98
N TYR A 423 1.52 -11.67 0.67
CA TYR A 423 2.48 -12.52 -0.02
C TYR A 423 2.96 -11.79 -1.28
N ASP A 424 4.20 -11.30 -1.26
CA ASP A 424 4.73 -10.35 -2.23
C ASP A 424 3.68 -9.26 -2.57
N ASN A 425 3.50 -8.96 -3.85
CA ASN A 425 2.43 -8.10 -4.36
C ASN A 425 1.26 -8.91 -4.96
N LEU A 426 1.08 -10.17 -4.55
CA LEU A 426 0.08 -11.05 -5.14
C LEU A 426 -1.34 -10.70 -4.67
N GLU A 427 -2.27 -10.78 -5.61
CA GLU A 427 -3.71 -10.77 -5.36
C GLU A 427 -4.28 -12.15 -5.75
N ILE A 428 -4.70 -12.91 -4.75
CA ILE A 428 -5.23 -14.27 -4.85
C ILE A 428 -6.64 -14.25 -4.26
N ASP A 429 -7.62 -14.68 -5.04
CA ASP A 429 -8.99 -14.92 -4.61
C ASP A 429 -9.37 -16.37 -4.91
N ASP A 430 -8.99 -17.27 -4.00
CA ASP A 430 -9.32 -18.70 -4.01
C ASP A 430 -10.21 -19.03 -2.79
N ALA A 431 -11.20 -18.17 -2.55
CA ALA A 431 -12.13 -18.35 -1.44
C ALA A 431 -12.95 -19.66 -1.59
N PRO A 432 -13.20 -20.40 -0.48
CA PRO A 432 -12.92 -20.05 0.92
C PRO A 432 -11.53 -20.49 1.41
N ARG A 433 -10.66 -21.00 0.53
CA ARG A 433 -9.40 -21.63 0.94
C ARG A 433 -8.32 -20.61 1.28
N LEU A 434 -8.09 -19.63 0.41
CA LEU A 434 -7.06 -18.60 0.60
C LEU A 434 -7.43 -17.31 -0.12
N VAL A 435 -7.35 -16.18 0.59
CA VAL A 435 -7.48 -14.83 0.03
C VAL A 435 -6.27 -14.01 0.48
N VAL A 436 -5.51 -13.48 -0.47
CA VAL A 436 -4.33 -12.62 -0.22
C VAL A 436 -4.42 -11.41 -1.15
N PRO A 437 -4.21 -10.16 -0.70
CA PRO A 437 -4.07 -9.74 0.70
C PRO A 437 -5.28 -10.13 1.56
N HIS A 438 -5.04 -10.42 2.85
CA HIS A 438 -6.11 -10.82 3.74
C HIS A 438 -7.18 -9.71 3.85
N PRO A 439 -8.48 -10.02 3.63
CA PRO A 439 -9.53 -9.01 3.48
C PRO A 439 -9.71 -8.14 4.74
N GLY A 440 -9.42 -8.70 5.91
CA GLY A 440 -9.51 -8.02 7.20
C GLY A 440 -8.41 -6.99 7.49
N ILE A 441 -7.40 -6.79 6.63
CA ILE A 441 -6.30 -5.83 6.89
C ILE A 441 -6.84 -4.42 7.12
N LYS A 442 -7.74 -3.91 6.27
CA LYS A 442 -8.22 -2.52 6.35
C LYS A 442 -9.12 -2.24 7.57
N GLU A 443 -9.68 -3.27 8.18
CA GLU A 443 -10.73 -3.15 9.21
C GLU A 443 -10.19 -3.38 10.63
N ARG A 444 -8.98 -3.93 10.76
CA ARG A 444 -8.45 -4.45 12.02
C ARG A 444 -7.22 -3.65 12.45
N GLU A 445 -7.40 -2.80 13.45
CA GLU A 445 -6.29 -2.06 14.06
C GLU A 445 -5.19 -3.00 14.61
N PHE A 446 -5.60 -4.12 15.22
CA PHE A 446 -4.69 -5.15 15.72
C PHE A 446 -3.94 -5.95 14.64
N VAL A 447 -4.23 -5.71 13.36
CA VAL A 447 -3.45 -6.21 12.21
C VAL A 447 -2.55 -5.10 11.66
N LEU A 448 -3.09 -3.88 11.52
CA LEU A 448 -2.35 -2.75 10.93
C LEU A 448 -1.22 -2.20 11.82
N GLU A 449 -1.40 -2.13 13.15
CA GLU A 449 -0.32 -1.69 14.05
C GLU A 449 0.89 -2.65 14.00
N PRO A 450 0.72 -3.98 14.14
CA PRO A 450 1.82 -4.93 13.92
C PRO A 450 2.45 -4.86 12.53
N LEU A 451 1.64 -4.74 11.47
CA LEU A 451 2.15 -4.65 10.10
C LEU A 451 2.99 -3.38 9.89
N LYS A 452 2.60 -2.26 10.48
CA LYS A 452 3.35 -1.00 10.44
C LYS A 452 4.73 -1.13 11.07
N ASP A 453 4.91 -1.98 12.09
CA ASP A 453 6.23 -2.17 12.72
C ASP A 453 7.25 -2.83 11.76
N ILE A 454 6.78 -3.72 10.88
CA ILE A 454 7.64 -4.56 10.01
C ILE A 454 7.63 -4.13 8.53
N LEU A 455 6.58 -3.45 8.08
CA LEU A 455 6.33 -3.06 6.70
C LEU A 455 5.60 -1.69 6.63
N PRO A 456 6.11 -0.61 7.27
CA PRO A 456 5.40 0.67 7.36
C PRO A 456 5.11 1.31 5.99
N ASP A 457 6.05 1.17 5.05
CA ASP A 457 6.03 1.81 3.73
C ASP A 457 5.59 0.85 2.62
N PHE A 458 5.27 -0.41 2.94
CA PHE A 458 4.81 -1.38 1.97
C PHE A 458 3.42 -1.00 1.46
N GLU A 459 3.28 -0.84 0.15
CA GLU A 459 2.02 -0.51 -0.50
C GLU A 459 1.13 -1.75 -0.60
N HIS A 460 -0.08 -1.66 -0.04
CA HIS A 460 -1.07 -2.71 -0.18
C HIS A 460 -1.42 -2.93 -1.67
N PRO A 461 -1.34 -4.17 -2.21
CA PRO A 461 -1.59 -4.44 -3.63
C PRO A 461 -2.92 -3.87 -4.14
N THR A 462 -4.00 -4.20 -3.43
CA THR A 462 -5.37 -3.78 -3.80
C THR A 462 -5.67 -2.29 -3.55
N TYR A 463 -5.20 -1.70 -2.43
CA TYR A 463 -5.58 -0.33 -2.04
C TYR A 463 -4.57 0.75 -2.47
N SER A 464 -3.37 0.37 -2.94
CA SER A 464 -2.29 1.30 -3.32
C SER A 464 -2.00 2.37 -2.25
N ARG A 465 -1.99 1.95 -0.98
CA ARG A 465 -1.69 2.76 0.21
C ARG A 465 -0.68 2.03 1.05
N THR A 466 0.23 2.77 1.68
CA THR A 466 1.17 2.12 2.61
C THR A 466 0.44 1.62 3.86
N MET A 467 1.00 0.62 4.55
CA MET A 467 0.41 0.13 5.82
C MET A 467 0.23 1.27 6.83
N SER A 468 1.19 2.21 6.89
CA SER A 468 1.10 3.40 7.73
C SER A 468 -0.08 4.30 7.34
N GLN A 469 -0.33 4.49 6.05
CA GLN A 469 -1.47 5.28 5.57
C GLN A 469 -2.80 4.59 5.87
N LEU A 470 -2.88 3.27 5.67
CA LEU A 470 -4.08 2.49 5.98
C LEU A 470 -4.44 2.56 7.47
N LEU A 471 -3.46 2.49 8.37
CA LEU A 471 -3.68 2.66 9.80
C LEU A 471 -4.24 4.05 10.13
N VAL A 472 -3.65 5.11 9.58
CA VAL A 472 -4.12 6.49 9.79
C VAL A 472 -5.53 6.69 9.24
N MET A 473 -5.85 6.07 8.11
CA MET A 473 -7.20 6.11 7.53
C MET A 473 -8.21 5.38 8.42
N LEU A 474 -7.87 4.18 8.92
CA LEU A 474 -8.71 3.45 9.86
C LEU A 474 -8.98 4.29 11.11
N GLN A 475 -7.94 4.84 11.75
CA GLN A 475 -8.06 5.64 12.98
C GLN A 475 -8.83 6.95 12.79
N LYS A 476 -8.92 7.47 11.55
CA LYS A 476 -9.68 8.68 11.21
C LYS A 476 -11.08 8.39 10.66
N SER A 477 -11.44 7.13 10.48
CA SER A 477 -12.77 6.75 10.01
C SER A 477 -13.83 7.16 11.02
N PRO A 478 -15.01 7.67 10.59
CA PRO A 478 -16.10 8.02 11.50
C PRO A 478 -16.60 6.82 12.33
N ASP A 479 -16.48 5.61 11.79
CA ASP A 479 -16.91 4.35 12.44
C ASP A 479 -15.79 3.69 13.26
N TYR A 480 -14.66 4.37 13.47
CA TYR A 480 -13.54 3.82 14.22
C TYR A 480 -13.84 3.83 15.73
N GLU A 481 -13.99 2.63 16.27
CA GLU A 481 -13.92 2.37 17.70
C GLU A 481 -12.53 1.84 18.05
N SER A 482 -11.82 2.52 18.94
CA SER A 482 -10.50 2.07 19.36
C SER A 482 -10.60 0.70 20.03
N SER A 483 -9.78 -0.23 19.56
CA SER A 483 -9.71 -1.60 20.11
C SER A 483 -9.06 -1.65 21.50
N GLY A 484 -8.65 -0.49 22.04
CA GLY A 484 -7.87 -0.38 23.26
C GLY A 484 -6.50 -1.03 23.10
N ILE A 485 -5.93 -1.03 21.89
CA ILE A 485 -4.66 -1.68 21.59
C ILE A 485 -3.53 -1.12 22.45
N ARG A 486 -2.82 -2.00 23.15
CA ARG A 486 -1.69 -1.63 24.02
C ARG A 486 -0.47 -2.45 23.65
N LYS A 487 0.64 -1.78 23.39
CA LYS A 487 1.93 -2.46 23.20
C LYS A 487 2.41 -3.05 24.51
N VAL A 488 2.87 -4.29 24.46
CA VAL A 488 3.34 -5.02 25.64
C VAL A 488 4.72 -5.65 25.47
N LEU A 489 5.43 -5.82 26.58
CA LEU A 489 6.68 -6.55 26.70
C LEU A 489 6.46 -7.77 27.63
N PRO A 490 6.73 -9.00 27.17
CA PRO A 490 6.67 -10.17 28.04
C PRO A 490 7.87 -10.18 29.00
N ILE A 491 7.62 -10.36 30.29
CA ILE A 491 8.67 -10.57 31.29
C ILE A 491 8.60 -12.02 31.75
N PRO A 492 9.56 -12.87 31.37
CA PRO A 492 9.65 -14.23 31.88
C PRO A 492 9.79 -14.17 33.41
N SER A 493 8.93 -14.88 34.15
CA SER A 493 9.10 -15.00 35.60
C SER A 493 10.03 -16.17 35.92
N PRO A 494 10.83 -16.12 37.00
CA PRO A 494 11.60 -17.29 37.44
C PRO A 494 10.70 -18.51 37.71
N SER A 495 9.47 -18.30 38.19
CA SER A 495 8.50 -19.38 38.45
C SER A 495 7.95 -20.03 37.18
N THR A 496 7.88 -19.30 36.06
CA THR A 496 7.42 -19.85 34.77
C THR A 496 8.50 -20.64 34.04
N ARG A 497 9.78 -20.55 34.45
CA ARG A 497 10.87 -21.35 33.88
C ARG A 497 10.99 -22.75 34.45
N SER A 498 10.45 -23.02 35.65
CA SER A 498 10.76 -24.23 36.42
C SER A 498 9.55 -25.06 36.88
N THR A 499 8.29 -24.68 36.59
CA THR A 499 7.14 -25.51 37.02
C THR A 499 6.10 -25.70 35.92
N SER A 500 5.65 -26.94 35.80
CA SER A 500 4.74 -27.49 34.79
C SER A 500 3.28 -27.02 34.93
N GLN A 501 3.03 -25.79 35.37
CA GLN A 501 1.67 -25.24 35.51
C GLN A 501 1.54 -23.87 34.82
N SER A 502 1.06 -23.91 33.57
CA SER A 502 -0.01 -23.09 32.97
C SER A 502 -0.39 -21.73 33.62
N THR A 503 0.55 -20.84 33.92
CA THR A 503 0.22 -19.43 34.24
C THR A 503 0.63 -18.55 33.08
N ASP A 504 -0.29 -17.71 32.60
CA ASP A 504 -0.05 -16.75 31.51
C ASP A 504 1.15 -15.84 31.83
N THR A 505 2.09 -15.72 30.89
CA THR A 505 3.31 -14.93 31.10
C THR A 505 2.95 -13.48 31.40
N LYS A 506 3.54 -12.92 32.46
CA LYS A 506 3.30 -11.52 32.84
C LYS A 506 3.79 -10.58 31.75
N THR A 507 2.93 -9.64 31.34
CA THR A 507 3.26 -8.62 30.36
C THR A 507 3.28 -7.24 30.99
N TRP A 508 4.20 -6.39 30.53
CA TRP A 508 4.24 -4.97 30.86
C TRP A 508 3.63 -4.16 29.73
N THR A 509 2.73 -3.24 30.08
CA THR A 509 2.10 -2.35 29.11
C THR A 509 2.89 -1.06 28.99
N TRP A 510 3.44 -0.80 27.81
CA TRP A 510 4.12 0.47 27.53
C TRP A 510 3.14 1.65 27.58
N GLY A 511 3.65 2.81 27.99
CA GLY A 511 2.86 4.01 28.18
C GLY A 511 1.88 3.99 29.38
N SER A 512 1.86 2.93 30.19
CA SER A 512 1.04 2.88 31.41
C SER A 512 1.64 3.67 32.58
N LYS A 513 2.97 3.63 32.69
CA LYS A 513 3.81 4.37 33.63
C LYS A 513 5.26 4.34 33.15
N THR A 514 6.11 5.15 33.76
CA THR A 514 7.57 4.97 33.71
C THR A 514 8.00 3.91 34.73
N PHE A 515 8.75 2.92 34.27
CA PHE A 515 9.28 1.82 35.08
C PHE A 515 10.61 2.22 35.75
N ILE A 516 10.81 1.78 36.99
CA ILE A 516 12.03 2.10 37.75
C ILE A 516 12.97 0.90 37.83
N MET A 517 14.20 1.08 37.37
CA MET A 517 15.29 0.11 37.47
C MET A 517 16.30 0.54 38.54
N GLY A 518 16.36 -0.20 39.65
CA GLY A 518 17.30 0.02 40.75
C GLY A 518 18.67 -0.62 40.50
N ILE A 519 19.75 0.12 40.75
CA ILE A 519 21.14 -0.34 40.48
C ILE A 519 21.76 -1.02 41.69
N ILE A 520 22.25 -2.26 41.53
CA ILE A 520 23.10 -2.96 42.49
C ILE A 520 24.46 -3.25 41.85
N ASN A 521 25.50 -2.58 42.35
CA ASN A 521 26.88 -2.81 41.91
C ASN A 521 27.53 -3.89 42.79
N ALA A 522 27.76 -5.08 42.23
CA ALA A 522 28.44 -6.19 42.89
C ALA A 522 29.98 -6.04 42.84
N THR A 523 30.50 -4.83 43.05
CA THR A 523 31.94 -4.53 43.05
C THR A 523 32.46 -4.35 44.48
N PRO A 524 33.73 -4.72 44.77
CA PRO A 524 34.31 -4.62 46.12
C PRO A 524 34.28 -3.20 46.70
N ASP A 525 34.45 -2.19 45.85
CA ASP A 525 34.48 -0.78 46.27
C ASP A 525 33.10 -0.24 46.71
N SER A 526 32.00 -0.96 46.42
CA SER A 526 30.64 -0.53 46.72
C SER A 526 30.15 -0.94 48.11
N PHE A 527 30.78 -1.96 48.72
CA PHE A 527 30.44 -2.50 50.04
C PHE A 527 31.73 -2.65 50.84
N SER A 528 32.03 -1.66 51.67
CA SER A 528 33.24 -1.66 52.51
C SER A 528 33.24 -2.84 53.49
N ASP A 529 34.27 -3.69 53.38
CA ASP A 529 34.77 -4.64 54.41
C ASP A 529 34.24 -6.10 54.49
N GLY A 530 33.82 -6.75 53.39
CA GLY A 530 33.47 -8.18 53.45
C GLY A 530 33.76 -8.99 52.19
N GLY A 531 34.19 -10.26 52.35
CA GLY A 531 34.30 -11.22 51.24
C GLY A 531 32.96 -11.46 50.52
N ASP A 532 32.94 -12.23 49.43
CA ASP A 532 31.79 -12.25 48.49
C ASP A 532 30.46 -12.69 49.10
N ASN A 533 30.46 -13.48 50.17
CA ASN A 533 29.26 -13.88 50.89
C ASN A 533 28.60 -12.70 51.64
N LEU A 534 29.39 -11.75 52.16
CA LEU A 534 28.86 -10.54 52.80
C LEU A 534 28.24 -9.62 51.74
N VAL A 535 28.92 -9.46 50.60
CA VAL A 535 28.40 -8.69 49.46
C VAL A 535 27.07 -9.25 48.94
N ALA A 536 26.93 -10.58 48.87
CA ALA A 536 25.68 -11.21 48.42
C ALA A 536 24.51 -11.01 49.40
N VAL A 537 24.74 -11.08 50.71
CA VAL A 537 23.72 -10.86 51.75
C VAL A 537 23.29 -9.38 51.80
N ASP A 538 24.24 -8.46 51.70
CA ASP A 538 23.98 -7.03 51.65
C ASP A 538 23.24 -6.64 50.36
N ALA A 539 23.60 -7.27 49.23
CA ALA A 539 22.91 -7.09 47.96
C ALA A 539 21.47 -7.62 47.99
N ALA A 540 21.21 -8.79 48.62
CA ALA A 540 19.85 -9.30 48.79
C ALA A 540 18.99 -8.38 49.68
N SER A 541 19.58 -7.85 50.75
CA SER A 541 18.91 -6.87 51.63
C SER A 541 18.61 -5.56 50.89
N SER A 542 19.56 -5.08 50.09
CA SER A 542 19.39 -3.88 49.24
C SER A 542 18.32 -4.10 48.16
N ALA A 543 18.32 -5.27 47.51
CA ALA A 543 17.32 -5.68 46.54
C ALA A 543 15.91 -5.70 47.15
N LYS A 544 15.78 -6.24 48.36
CA LYS A 544 14.50 -6.24 49.10
C LYS A 544 14.02 -4.82 49.37
N ALA A 545 14.91 -3.96 49.88
CA ALA A 545 14.58 -2.56 50.14
C ALA A 545 14.16 -1.83 48.85
N MET A 546 14.87 -2.01 47.74
CA MET A 546 14.49 -1.42 46.44
C MET A 546 13.14 -1.91 45.95
N ALA A 547 12.85 -3.21 46.11
CA ALA A 547 11.54 -3.77 45.75
C ALA A 547 10.41 -3.18 46.61
N GLU A 548 10.61 -3.03 47.93
CA GLU A 548 9.66 -2.39 48.84
C GLU A 548 9.46 -0.89 48.54
N GLN A 549 10.52 -0.20 48.10
CA GLN A 549 10.49 1.18 47.63
C GLN A 549 9.81 1.33 46.25
N GLY A 550 9.51 0.22 45.56
CA GLY A 550 8.78 0.21 44.30
C GLY A 550 9.64 0.16 43.04
N ALA A 551 10.87 -0.39 43.11
CA ALA A 551 11.62 -0.76 41.92
C ALA A 551 10.87 -1.86 41.12
N ASP A 552 10.75 -1.65 39.81
CA ASP A 552 10.17 -2.61 38.87
C ASP A 552 11.22 -3.59 38.33
N ILE A 553 12.50 -3.19 38.31
CA ILE A 553 13.65 -3.99 37.90
C ILE A 553 14.79 -3.78 38.89
N ILE A 554 15.57 -4.84 39.13
CA ILE A 554 16.84 -4.76 39.85
C ILE A 554 17.96 -5.09 38.86
N ASP A 555 18.87 -4.16 38.62
CA ASP A 555 19.97 -4.31 37.68
C ASP A 555 21.28 -4.58 38.41
N VAL A 556 21.85 -5.77 38.17
CA VAL A 556 23.04 -6.28 38.86
C VAL A 556 24.24 -6.21 37.93
N GLY A 557 25.25 -5.42 38.30
CA GLY A 557 26.50 -5.28 37.56
C GLY A 557 27.71 -5.77 38.35
N GLY A 558 28.51 -6.68 37.78
CA GLY A 558 29.75 -7.21 38.40
C GLY A 558 31.01 -6.38 38.09
N MET A 559 30.90 -5.46 37.14
CA MET A 559 31.99 -4.63 36.62
C MET A 559 31.56 -3.18 36.52
N SER A 560 32.46 -2.25 36.85
CA SER A 560 32.21 -0.82 36.65
C SER A 560 32.43 -0.44 35.20
N THR A 561 31.42 0.17 34.57
CA THR A 561 31.50 0.76 33.23
C THR A 561 31.80 2.26 33.26
N ALA A 562 32.17 2.79 34.44
CA ALA A 562 32.54 4.19 34.61
C ALA A 562 33.83 4.53 33.84
N PRO A 563 34.03 5.81 33.44
CA PRO A 563 35.25 6.22 32.75
C PRO A 563 36.51 5.89 33.55
N ASN A 564 37.48 5.25 32.88
CA ASN A 564 38.76 4.75 33.42
C ASN A 564 38.66 3.59 34.42
N ALA A 565 37.53 2.89 34.52
CA ALA A 565 37.42 1.68 35.34
C ALA A 565 38.30 0.53 34.79
N VAL A 566 38.87 -0.26 35.70
CA VAL A 566 39.64 -1.46 35.36
C VAL A 566 38.67 -2.61 35.07
N GLU A 567 38.77 -3.20 33.89
CA GLU A 567 37.98 -4.38 33.53
C GLU A 567 38.48 -5.61 34.30
N VAL A 568 37.54 -6.39 34.82
CA VAL A 568 37.82 -7.71 35.40
C VAL A 568 37.71 -8.79 34.33
N ASP A 569 38.24 -9.99 34.59
CA ASP A 569 38.03 -11.12 33.69
C ASP A 569 36.57 -11.66 33.79
N ALA A 570 36.21 -12.55 32.85
CA ALA A 570 34.85 -13.07 32.77
C ALA A 570 34.49 -13.98 33.95
N GLU A 571 35.48 -14.70 34.49
CA GLU A 571 35.26 -15.64 35.59
C GLU A 571 34.93 -14.87 36.88
N GLU A 572 35.67 -13.80 37.16
CA GLU A 572 35.45 -12.92 38.29
C GLU A 572 34.14 -12.14 38.18
N GLU A 573 33.81 -11.62 36.98
CA GLU A 573 32.52 -10.97 36.73
C GLU A 573 31.36 -11.96 36.96
N THR A 574 31.47 -13.18 36.42
CA THR A 574 30.48 -14.25 36.60
C THR A 574 30.29 -14.57 38.07
N ARG A 575 31.38 -14.73 38.83
CA ARG A 575 31.36 -15.05 40.26
C ARG A 575 30.61 -14.00 41.08
N ARG A 576 30.85 -12.72 40.80
CA ARG A 576 30.18 -11.59 41.47
C ARG A 576 28.69 -11.51 41.13
N VAL A 577 28.35 -11.59 39.85
CA VAL A 577 26.96 -11.45 39.39
C VAL A 577 26.11 -12.64 39.84
N VAL A 578 26.60 -13.87 39.63
CA VAL A 578 25.85 -15.09 39.94
C VAL A 578 25.59 -15.24 41.43
N SER A 579 26.57 -14.93 42.29
CA SER A 579 26.39 -15.01 43.75
C SER A 579 25.30 -14.05 44.24
N VAL A 580 25.28 -12.81 43.75
CA VAL A 580 24.25 -11.82 44.08
C VAL A 580 22.87 -12.23 43.57
N ILE A 581 22.75 -12.67 42.31
CA ILE A 581 21.46 -13.09 41.74
C ILE A 581 20.88 -14.26 42.53
N LYS A 582 21.68 -15.27 42.86
CA LYS A 582 21.24 -16.42 43.68
C LYS A 582 20.76 -15.96 45.05
N ALA A 583 21.51 -15.09 45.74
CA ALA A 583 21.11 -14.58 47.04
C ALA A 583 19.78 -13.80 46.98
N ILE A 584 19.54 -13.01 45.92
CA ILE A 584 18.27 -12.30 45.72
C ILE A 584 17.12 -13.30 45.53
N ARG A 585 17.33 -14.36 44.75
CA ARG A 585 16.30 -15.40 44.51
C ARG A 585 16.05 -16.28 45.72
N ASP A 586 17.08 -16.66 46.46
CA ASP A 586 16.98 -17.42 47.71
C ASP A 586 16.22 -16.63 48.79
N ALA A 587 16.33 -15.29 48.76
CA ALA A 587 15.52 -14.39 49.58
C ALA A 587 14.04 -14.26 49.11
N SER A 588 13.61 -15.06 48.13
CA SER A 588 12.25 -15.08 47.57
C SER A 588 11.80 -13.76 46.94
N ILE A 589 12.75 -12.95 46.44
CA ILE A 589 12.43 -11.70 45.74
C ILE A 589 12.05 -12.02 44.29
N THR A 590 10.81 -11.69 43.92
CA THR A 590 10.24 -11.98 42.59
C THR A 590 10.39 -10.83 41.59
N THR A 591 10.92 -9.68 42.02
CA THR A 591 11.18 -8.55 41.13
C THR A 591 12.10 -9.00 39.97
N PRO A 592 11.81 -8.58 38.72
CA PRO A 592 12.67 -8.89 37.58
C PRO A 592 14.11 -8.44 37.79
N ILE A 593 15.06 -9.30 37.43
CA ILE A 593 16.49 -9.03 37.57
C ILE A 593 17.10 -8.82 36.18
N SER A 594 17.73 -7.68 35.98
CA SER A 594 18.58 -7.38 34.84
C SER A 594 20.04 -7.65 35.19
N VAL A 595 20.81 -8.16 34.23
CA VAL A 595 22.28 -8.29 34.35
C VAL A 595 22.95 -7.24 33.45
N ASP A 596 23.76 -6.36 34.05
CA ASP A 596 24.58 -5.35 33.36
C ASP A 596 25.90 -6.01 32.93
N THR A 597 25.94 -6.54 31.71
CA THR A 597 27.13 -7.17 31.12
C THR A 597 27.09 -7.10 29.60
N PHE A 598 28.27 -7.02 28.99
CA PHE A 598 28.45 -7.14 27.54
C PHE A 598 28.99 -8.51 27.14
N ARG A 599 29.20 -9.46 28.08
CA ARG A 599 29.78 -10.78 27.80
C ARG A 599 28.72 -11.85 27.71
N ALA A 600 28.76 -12.68 26.67
CA ALA A 600 27.75 -13.71 26.45
C ALA A 600 27.81 -14.79 27.54
N SER A 601 29.01 -15.19 27.97
CA SER A 601 29.20 -16.20 29.02
C SER A 601 28.65 -15.76 30.39
N VAL A 602 28.85 -14.49 30.75
CA VAL A 602 28.32 -13.91 31.99
C VAL A 602 26.80 -13.82 31.92
N ALA A 603 26.24 -13.36 30.80
CA ALA A 603 24.79 -13.28 30.59
C ALA A 603 24.13 -14.66 30.68
N GLU A 604 24.68 -15.70 30.04
CA GLU A 604 24.19 -17.08 30.11
C GLU A 604 24.19 -17.62 31.54
N ALA A 605 25.28 -17.36 32.30
CA ALA A 605 25.39 -17.78 33.69
C ALA A 605 24.41 -17.04 34.60
N ALA A 606 24.22 -15.73 34.38
CA ALA A 606 23.26 -14.91 35.13
C ALA A 606 21.82 -15.34 34.89
N LEU A 607 21.43 -15.60 33.64
CA LEU A 607 20.09 -16.09 33.29
C LEU A 607 19.83 -17.47 33.89
N SER A 608 20.83 -18.35 33.89
CA SER A 608 20.78 -19.65 34.57
C SER A 608 20.65 -19.53 36.08
N ALA A 609 21.23 -18.48 36.67
CA ALA A 609 21.10 -18.18 38.10
C ALA A 609 19.76 -17.54 38.49
N GLY A 610 18.97 -17.10 37.49
CA GLY A 610 17.63 -16.53 37.71
C GLY A 610 17.48 -15.06 37.30
N ALA A 611 18.40 -14.47 36.52
CA ALA A 611 18.16 -13.19 35.85
C ALA A 611 17.10 -13.33 34.75
N ASP A 612 16.42 -12.22 34.42
CA ASP A 612 15.32 -12.13 33.45
C ASP A 612 15.60 -11.21 32.26
N ILE A 613 16.53 -10.27 32.38
CA ILE A 613 16.81 -9.25 31.36
C ILE A 613 18.32 -9.16 31.16
N ILE A 614 18.76 -8.97 29.92
CA ILE A 614 20.14 -8.61 29.60
C ILE A 614 20.21 -7.09 29.40
N ASN A 615 21.12 -6.42 30.08
CA ASN A 615 21.44 -5.02 29.86
C ASN A 615 22.85 -4.89 29.29
N ASP A 616 22.96 -4.72 27.97
CA ASP A 616 24.24 -4.64 27.29
C ASP A 616 24.57 -3.19 26.90
N VAL A 617 25.50 -2.62 27.67
CA VAL A 617 26.03 -1.27 27.42
C VAL A 617 26.66 -1.11 26.02
N SER A 618 27.17 -2.19 25.43
CA SER A 618 27.75 -2.16 24.08
C SER A 618 26.70 -2.30 22.97
N GLY A 619 25.51 -2.80 23.31
CA GLY A 619 24.43 -3.11 22.39
C GLY A 619 24.81 -4.15 21.34
N GLY A 620 25.55 -5.18 21.75
CA GLY A 620 26.03 -6.28 20.91
C GLY A 620 27.29 -5.98 20.11
N GLU A 621 27.92 -4.81 20.27
CA GLU A 621 29.12 -4.43 19.52
C GLU A 621 30.36 -5.18 20.02
N ARG A 622 30.53 -5.32 21.34
CA ARG A 622 31.73 -5.92 21.91
C ARG A 622 31.78 -7.44 21.78
N GLU A 623 30.65 -8.09 22.02
CA GLU A 623 30.52 -9.54 21.93
C GLU A 623 29.18 -9.92 21.30
N PRO A 624 29.09 -9.97 19.95
CA PRO A 624 27.84 -10.22 19.24
C PRO A 624 27.10 -11.50 19.67
N ALA A 625 27.81 -12.49 20.21
CA ALA A 625 27.24 -13.73 20.75
C ALA A 625 26.22 -13.51 21.88
N ILE A 626 26.24 -12.37 22.57
CA ILE A 626 25.24 -12.04 23.60
C ILE A 626 23.81 -11.94 23.03
N LEU A 627 23.68 -11.59 21.75
CA LEU A 627 22.40 -11.53 21.05
C LEU A 627 21.82 -12.94 20.82
N GLU A 628 22.68 -13.93 20.58
CA GLU A 628 22.28 -15.33 20.49
C GLU A 628 21.80 -15.86 21.85
N VAL A 629 22.44 -15.44 22.93
CA VAL A 629 21.99 -15.73 24.32
C VAL A 629 20.60 -15.12 24.54
N ALA A 630 20.39 -13.85 24.20
CA ALA A 630 19.08 -13.19 24.31
C ALA A 630 17.99 -13.95 23.54
N ARG A 631 18.27 -14.36 22.30
CA ARG A 631 17.35 -15.18 21.48
C ARG A 631 17.08 -16.53 22.13
N LYS A 632 18.11 -17.27 22.54
CA LYS A 632 18.00 -18.61 23.14
C LYS A 632 17.13 -18.59 24.39
N TRP A 633 17.34 -17.60 25.25
CA TRP A 633 16.59 -17.44 26.51
C TRP A 633 15.25 -16.74 26.34
N LYS A 634 14.94 -16.21 25.15
CA LYS A 634 13.70 -15.49 24.84
C LYS A 634 13.47 -14.31 25.79
N CYS A 635 14.56 -13.73 26.30
CA CYS A 635 14.50 -12.70 27.33
C CYS A 635 14.58 -11.29 26.71
N PRO A 636 14.05 -10.26 27.41
CA PRO A 636 14.30 -8.88 27.04
C PRO A 636 15.80 -8.55 27.06
N CYS A 637 16.21 -7.69 26.12
CA CYS A 637 17.57 -7.18 25.97
C CYS A 637 17.54 -5.67 25.78
N ILE A 638 18.34 -4.95 26.56
CA ILE A 638 18.54 -3.50 26.44
C ILE A 638 19.78 -3.27 25.59
N LEU A 639 19.61 -2.58 24.46
CA LEU A 639 20.67 -2.22 23.55
C LEU A 639 21.05 -0.75 23.76
N MET A 640 22.20 -0.52 24.39
CA MET A 640 22.68 0.84 24.63
C MET A 640 23.60 1.34 23.51
N HIS A 641 23.59 2.65 23.29
CA HIS A 641 24.58 3.35 22.47
C HIS A 641 25.85 3.70 23.28
N MET A 642 27.00 3.25 22.81
CA MET A 642 28.32 3.74 23.24
C MET A 642 29.33 3.71 22.10
N ARG A 643 30.46 4.39 22.25
CA ARG A 643 31.61 4.30 21.32
C ARG A 643 32.89 4.06 22.11
N GLY A 644 33.78 3.22 21.57
CA GLY A 644 35.04 2.86 22.22
C GLY A 644 34.83 2.02 23.48
N ASP A 645 35.59 2.32 24.53
CA ASP A 645 35.59 1.61 25.81
C ASP A 645 35.71 2.58 27.00
N SER A 646 35.85 2.05 28.22
CA SER A 646 35.98 2.86 29.44
C SER A 646 37.13 3.88 29.40
N LYS A 647 38.16 3.65 28.59
CA LYS A 647 39.38 4.47 28.48
C LYS A 647 39.31 5.47 27.31
N THR A 648 38.64 5.10 26.22
CA THR A 648 38.64 5.85 24.95
C THR A 648 37.36 6.64 24.69
N MET A 649 36.24 6.30 25.33
CA MET A 649 34.93 6.91 25.02
C MET A 649 34.90 8.44 25.10
N ASN A 650 35.66 9.05 26.03
CA ASN A 650 35.69 10.50 26.21
C ASN A 650 36.32 11.25 25.02
N GLY A 651 37.11 10.55 24.19
CA GLY A 651 37.68 11.11 22.96
C GLY A 651 36.75 11.01 21.75
N LEU A 652 35.67 10.22 21.83
CA LEU A 652 34.79 9.86 20.71
C LEU A 652 33.45 10.62 20.69
N VAL A 653 33.45 11.83 21.27
CA VAL A 653 32.25 12.67 21.46
C VAL A 653 31.80 13.44 20.22
N LYS A 654 32.54 13.34 19.10
CA LYS A 654 32.20 14.03 17.85
C LYS A 654 31.25 13.19 17.01
N TYR A 655 30.08 13.73 16.70
CA TYR A 655 29.08 13.10 15.84
C TYR A 655 29.01 13.82 14.50
N GLU A 656 28.70 13.07 13.44
CA GLU A 656 28.57 13.62 12.10
C GLU A 656 27.48 14.71 12.05
N GLY A 657 27.73 15.77 11.30
CA GLY A 657 26.82 16.93 11.21
C GLY A 657 26.66 17.74 12.52
N GLY A 658 27.35 17.38 13.60
CA GLY A 658 27.23 18.04 14.90
C GLY A 658 25.93 17.75 15.66
N ASP A 659 25.07 16.87 15.15
CA ASP A 659 23.82 16.47 15.80
C ASP A 659 23.99 15.12 16.50
N VAL A 660 24.21 15.17 17.82
CA VAL A 660 24.39 13.99 18.67
C VAL A 660 23.16 13.08 18.63
N VAL A 661 21.95 13.63 18.55
CA VAL A 661 20.71 12.84 18.60
C VAL A 661 20.56 12.05 17.30
N ALA A 662 20.81 12.68 16.16
CA ALA A 662 20.80 12.01 14.86
C ALA A 662 21.90 10.94 14.75
N GLY A 663 23.11 11.23 15.22
CA GLY A 663 24.21 10.27 15.21
C GLY A 663 23.97 9.06 16.13
N VAL A 664 23.41 9.29 17.33
CA VAL A 664 23.01 8.20 18.24
C VAL A 664 21.90 7.35 17.61
N ARG A 665 20.91 7.98 16.97
CA ARG A 665 19.85 7.27 16.25
C ARG A 665 20.42 6.33 15.18
N ALA A 666 21.23 6.86 14.26
CA ALA A 666 21.79 6.08 13.16
C ALA A 666 22.61 4.87 13.67
N GLU A 667 23.41 5.05 14.72
CA GLU A 667 24.19 3.94 15.29
C GLU A 667 23.36 2.95 16.11
N LEU A 668 22.23 3.36 16.69
CA LEU A 668 21.26 2.42 17.30
C LEU A 668 20.52 1.61 16.24
N GLU A 669 20.21 2.19 15.07
CA GLU A 669 19.59 1.47 13.94
C GLU A 669 20.48 0.31 13.45
N ILE A 670 21.80 0.50 13.46
CA ILE A 670 22.78 -0.57 13.15
C ILE A 670 22.74 -1.68 14.20
N ARG A 671 22.66 -1.34 15.49
CA ARG A 671 22.57 -2.34 16.57
C ARG A 671 21.26 -3.11 16.51
N LEU A 672 20.15 -2.42 16.21
CA LEU A 672 18.85 -3.04 16.01
C LEU A 672 18.88 -4.03 14.84
N ASP A 673 19.47 -3.67 13.70
CA ASP A 673 19.65 -4.58 12.56
C ASP A 673 20.35 -5.87 12.96
N ARG A 674 21.47 -5.77 13.70
CA ARG A 674 22.21 -6.93 14.20
C ARG A 674 21.39 -7.80 15.14
N ALA A 675 20.65 -7.20 16.07
CA ALA A 675 19.80 -7.94 17.01
C ALA A 675 18.67 -8.69 16.29
N LEU A 676 17.98 -8.04 15.35
CA LEU A 676 16.91 -8.67 14.57
C LEU A 676 17.45 -9.79 13.68
N ARG A 677 18.60 -9.60 13.01
CA ARG A 677 19.28 -10.63 12.21
C ARG A 677 19.80 -11.80 13.05
N ALA A 678 20.21 -11.55 14.29
CA ALA A 678 20.55 -12.60 15.26
C ALA A 678 19.30 -13.38 15.73
N GLY A 679 18.10 -12.94 15.34
CA GLY A 679 16.81 -13.57 15.63
C GLY A 679 16.17 -13.12 16.94
N VAL A 680 16.68 -12.07 17.59
CA VAL A 680 16.04 -11.46 18.76
C VAL A 680 14.72 -10.84 18.33
N ARG A 681 13.64 -11.13 19.06
CA ARG A 681 12.31 -10.60 18.73
C ARG A 681 12.24 -9.11 19.03
N ARG A 682 11.53 -8.36 18.18
CA ARG A 682 11.34 -6.91 18.37
C ARG A 682 10.67 -6.58 19.70
N TRP A 683 9.70 -7.38 20.13
CA TRP A 683 9.04 -7.23 21.43
C TRP A 683 9.93 -7.52 22.65
N ASN A 684 11.16 -7.98 22.45
CA ASN A 684 12.15 -8.17 23.53
C ASN A 684 13.23 -7.08 23.55
N ILE A 685 13.17 -6.06 22.70
CA ILE A 685 14.24 -5.06 22.58
C ILE A 685 13.81 -3.73 23.23
N VAL A 686 14.69 -3.17 24.05
CA VAL A 686 14.61 -1.82 24.62
C VAL A 686 15.86 -1.05 24.20
N LEU A 687 15.73 0.24 23.88
CA LEU A 687 16.86 1.07 23.43
C LEU A 687 17.34 1.99 24.55
N ASP A 688 18.65 2.20 24.68
CA ASP A 688 19.23 3.21 25.58
C ASP A 688 20.16 4.14 24.79
N PRO A 689 19.95 5.48 24.78
CA PRO A 689 20.85 6.43 24.11
C PRO A 689 22.25 6.54 24.73
N GLY A 690 22.48 5.91 25.88
CA GLY A 690 23.76 5.87 26.58
C GLY A 690 24.22 7.25 27.00
N ILE A 691 23.41 7.95 27.80
CA ILE A 691 23.77 9.25 28.36
C ILE A 691 25.08 9.12 29.14
N GLY A 692 26.04 9.99 28.89
CA GLY A 692 27.36 9.99 29.52
C GLY A 692 28.36 9.00 28.93
N PHE A 693 28.02 8.27 27.87
CA PHE A 693 28.92 7.33 27.17
C PHE A 693 29.29 7.87 25.79
N ALA A 694 30.50 8.41 25.62
CA ALA A 694 30.94 9.09 24.40
C ALA A 694 30.07 10.30 24.00
N LYS A 695 29.58 11.07 24.98
CA LYS A 695 28.90 12.36 24.79
C LYS A 695 29.49 13.39 25.73
N ASP A 696 29.67 14.61 25.25
CA ASP A 696 30.01 15.75 26.09
C ASP A 696 28.78 16.27 26.85
N SER A 697 28.97 17.26 27.74
CA SER A 697 27.88 17.81 28.55
C SER A 697 26.74 18.38 27.70
N ALA A 698 27.05 19.02 26.57
CA ALA A 698 26.04 19.57 25.66
C ALA A 698 25.24 18.44 24.98
N GLY A 699 25.91 17.41 24.47
CA GLY A 699 25.28 16.24 23.87
C GLY A 699 24.37 15.49 24.83
N ASN A 700 24.78 15.33 26.09
CA ASN A 700 23.93 14.73 27.13
C ASN A 700 22.63 15.52 27.36
N LEU A 701 22.72 16.84 27.41
CA LEU A 701 21.54 17.70 27.57
C LEU A 701 20.65 17.69 26.32
N SER A 702 21.23 17.64 25.11
CA SER A 702 20.47 17.52 23.87
C SER A 702 19.71 16.19 23.79
N LEU A 703 20.33 15.07 24.18
CA LEU A 703 19.65 13.77 24.26
C LEU A 703 18.49 13.77 25.25
N LEU A 704 18.62 14.44 26.41
CA LEU A 704 17.51 14.57 27.36
C LEU A 704 16.37 15.43 26.83
N ARG A 705 16.70 16.53 26.15
CA ARG A 705 15.70 17.46 25.60
C ARG A 705 14.93 16.84 24.45
N GLU A 706 15.61 16.05 23.63
CA GLU A 706 15.11 15.62 22.33
C GLU A 706 15.08 14.09 22.18
N LEU A 707 14.95 13.35 23.30
CA LEU A 707 14.87 11.89 23.33
C LEU A 707 13.82 11.36 22.36
N SER A 708 12.68 12.04 22.26
CA SER A 708 11.57 11.67 21.36
C SER A 708 11.98 11.63 19.88
N ARG A 709 13.02 12.37 19.44
CA ARG A 709 13.54 12.27 18.07
C ARG A 709 14.16 10.90 17.76
N LEU A 710 14.54 10.12 18.77
CA LEU A 710 15.06 8.76 18.58
C LEU A 710 13.95 7.81 18.14
N THR A 711 12.73 7.95 18.64
CA THR A 711 11.66 6.96 18.47
C THR A 711 10.39 7.50 17.80
N LEU A 712 10.37 8.78 17.42
CA LEU A 712 9.34 9.35 16.54
C LEU A 712 9.77 9.34 15.06
N PRO A 713 8.81 9.38 14.13
CA PRO A 713 9.10 9.59 12.70
C PRO A 713 9.79 10.93 12.45
N GLU A 714 10.73 10.99 11.50
CA GLU A 714 11.49 12.23 11.19
C GLU A 714 10.60 13.41 10.77
N SER A 715 9.44 13.14 10.16
CA SER A 715 8.45 14.15 9.76
C SER A 715 7.84 14.87 10.96
N VAL A 716 7.67 14.18 12.09
CA VAL A 716 7.16 14.73 13.36
C VAL A 716 8.29 15.38 14.17
N ALA A 717 9.49 14.80 14.12
CA ALA A 717 10.69 15.32 14.80
C ALA A 717 11.12 16.73 14.33
N LYS A 718 10.79 17.13 13.10
CA LYS A 718 11.02 18.49 12.59
C LYS A 718 9.99 19.51 13.10
N SER A 719 8.80 19.08 13.51
CA SER A 719 7.70 19.94 13.98
C SER A 719 7.85 20.40 15.44
N THR A 720 8.63 19.69 16.26
CA THR A 720 8.88 20.06 17.67
C THR A 720 9.85 21.23 17.86
N LYS A 721 10.36 21.85 16.78
CA LYS A 721 11.09 23.13 16.82
C LYS A 721 10.24 24.34 17.26
N GLY A 722 9.00 24.16 17.69
CA GLY A 722 8.04 25.23 17.96
C GLY A 722 7.59 25.39 19.42
N ARG A 723 8.51 25.75 20.34
CA ARG A 723 8.19 26.57 21.53
C ARG A 723 9.48 27.21 22.06
N GLY A 724 9.93 28.27 21.40
CA GLY A 724 11.05 29.10 21.88
C GLY A 724 11.71 29.94 20.80
N VAL A 725 11.28 31.20 20.70
CA VAL A 725 11.97 32.40 20.19
C VAL A 725 12.58 32.34 18.77
N ALA A 726 12.08 33.25 17.93
CA ALA A 726 12.44 33.45 16.54
C ALA A 726 13.94 33.56 16.26
N PHE A 727 14.40 32.88 15.19
CA PHE A 727 15.45 33.39 14.33
C PHE A 727 15.16 33.00 12.87
N SER A 728 15.18 34.00 12.01
CA SER A 728 14.94 33.95 10.56
C SER A 728 16.11 33.33 9.79
N GLY A 729 15.83 32.60 8.71
CA GLY A 729 16.85 32.36 7.68
C GLY A 729 16.62 31.16 6.77
N THR A 730 16.07 31.45 5.59
CA THR A 730 16.29 30.78 4.28
C THR A 730 15.98 29.28 4.14
N ALA A 731 14.97 29.03 3.31
CA ALA A 731 14.64 27.75 2.70
C ALA A 731 15.82 27.18 1.87
N THR A 732 16.01 25.87 1.96
CA THR A 732 16.75 25.06 0.99
C THR A 732 15.90 23.86 0.57
N PRO A 733 15.99 23.42 -0.70
CA PRO A 733 14.96 22.63 -1.36
C PRO A 733 15.12 21.13 -1.13
N ALA A 734 14.06 20.39 -1.47
CA ALA A 734 13.98 18.94 -1.51
C ALA A 734 15.20 18.31 -2.20
N LEU A 735 15.89 17.41 -1.48
CA LEU A 735 16.93 16.55 -2.03
C LEU A 735 16.28 15.25 -2.51
N ASP A 736 16.22 15.19 -3.83
CA ASP A 736 16.04 14.03 -4.69
C ASP A 736 16.99 12.91 -4.26
N ARG A 737 16.46 11.74 -3.87
CA ARG A 737 17.25 10.55 -3.53
C ARG A 737 17.48 9.74 -4.80
N SER A 738 18.41 10.22 -5.61
CA SER A 738 19.13 9.39 -6.59
C SER A 738 20.62 9.75 -6.50
N THR A 739 21.46 8.73 -6.33
CA THR A 739 22.93 8.70 -6.39
C THR A 739 23.69 9.46 -5.27
N ASP A 740 24.31 8.73 -4.33
CA ASP A 740 25.73 8.35 -4.44
C ASP A 740 26.14 7.46 -3.24
N ASP A 741 26.43 6.18 -3.51
CA ASP A 741 27.05 5.25 -2.56
C ASP A 741 28.55 5.57 -2.50
N SER A 742 28.96 6.39 -1.55
CA SER A 742 30.36 6.39 -1.10
C SER A 742 30.49 6.94 0.31
N LEU A 743 30.68 6.05 1.30
CA LEU A 743 31.55 6.20 2.48
C LEU A 743 31.34 5.03 3.47
N SER A 744 32.05 3.92 3.25
CA SER A 744 33.00 3.29 4.20
C SER A 744 33.29 1.86 3.75
N SER A 745 34.18 1.74 2.75
CA SER A 745 34.77 0.49 2.32
C SER A 745 35.77 0.00 3.37
N ALA A 746 35.30 -0.84 4.29
CA ALA A 746 36.16 -1.76 5.03
C ALA A 746 35.50 -3.15 5.02
N SER A 747 36.09 -4.03 4.21
CA SER A 747 35.83 -5.48 4.10
C SER A 747 34.38 -5.93 3.88
N LEU A 748 33.86 -5.71 2.66
CA LEU A 748 32.76 -6.53 2.12
C LEU A 748 33.27 -7.16 0.82
N SER A 749 33.34 -8.49 0.82
CA SER A 749 33.62 -9.30 -0.36
C SER A 749 32.63 -8.98 -1.47
N ALA A 750 33.09 -9.00 -2.73
CA ALA A 750 32.28 -8.76 -3.92
C ALA A 750 31.02 -9.64 -3.94
N ALA A 751 29.89 -9.08 -3.52
CA ALA A 751 28.59 -9.74 -3.51
C ALA A 751 28.07 -9.81 -4.95
N THR A 752 27.62 -11.00 -5.37
CA THR A 752 27.02 -11.20 -6.68
C THR A 752 25.63 -10.60 -6.74
N GLN A 753 25.08 -10.35 -7.94
CA GLN A 753 23.75 -9.75 -8.12
C GLN A 753 22.62 -10.55 -7.41
N GLY A 754 22.82 -11.85 -7.19
CA GLY A 754 21.93 -12.71 -6.38
C GLY A 754 22.00 -12.46 -4.87
N ASP A 755 23.19 -12.13 -4.33
CA ASP A 755 23.36 -11.80 -2.90
C ASP A 755 22.68 -10.46 -2.55
N ALA A 756 22.70 -9.49 -3.48
CA ALA A 756 22.05 -8.20 -3.30
C ALA A 756 20.51 -8.30 -3.26
N ILE A 757 19.92 -9.15 -4.11
CA ILE A 757 18.47 -9.41 -4.10
C ILE A 757 18.09 -10.16 -2.81
N GLN A 758 18.88 -11.15 -2.39
CA GLN A 758 18.62 -11.88 -1.15
C GLN A 758 18.72 -10.96 0.09
N ASP A 759 19.71 -10.06 0.17
CA ASP A 759 19.79 -9.11 1.28
C ASP A 759 18.58 -8.14 1.27
N SER A 760 18.10 -7.71 0.10
CA SER A 760 16.92 -6.82 0.04
C SER A 760 15.63 -7.43 0.62
N ILE A 761 15.40 -8.74 0.39
CA ILE A 761 14.21 -9.46 0.89
C ILE A 761 14.35 -9.81 2.38
N THR A 762 15.59 -10.09 2.81
CA THR A 762 15.89 -10.56 4.17
C THR A 762 16.31 -9.45 5.14
N ARG A 763 16.40 -8.19 4.69
CA ARG A 763 16.77 -7.06 5.54
C ARG A 763 15.63 -6.58 6.42
N PRO A 764 15.69 -6.65 7.76
CA PRO A 764 14.62 -6.23 8.67
C PRO A 764 14.28 -4.73 8.60
N CYS A 765 13.15 -4.33 9.19
CA CYS A 765 12.78 -2.92 9.32
C CYS A 765 13.55 -2.28 10.50
N CYS A 766 14.68 -1.64 10.21
CA CYS A 766 15.55 -1.09 11.26
C CYS A 766 15.12 0.29 11.79
N SER A 767 13.87 0.69 11.58
CA SER A 767 13.34 1.94 12.15
C SER A 767 13.25 1.83 13.67
N LEU A 768 13.79 2.83 14.40
CA LEU A 768 13.63 2.92 15.86
C LEU A 768 12.25 3.42 16.30
N VAL A 769 11.34 3.66 15.34
CA VAL A 769 10.03 4.22 15.63
C VAL A 769 9.27 3.32 16.60
N SER A 770 8.73 3.94 17.64
CA SER A 770 7.93 3.31 18.69
C SER A 770 8.67 2.30 19.59
N PHE A 771 10.00 2.19 19.55
CA PHE A 771 10.71 1.37 20.53
C PHE A 771 10.63 1.97 21.93
N PRO A 772 10.50 1.13 22.99
CA PRO A 772 10.62 1.60 24.35
C PRO A 772 12.06 2.05 24.65
N THR A 773 12.19 3.07 25.51
CA THR A 773 13.50 3.63 25.85
C THR A 773 13.84 3.53 27.33
N LEU A 774 15.09 3.18 27.62
CA LEU A 774 15.69 3.26 28.94
C LEU A 774 16.62 4.47 29.02
N VAL A 775 16.58 5.20 30.13
CA VAL A 775 17.47 6.34 30.38
C VAL A 775 18.16 6.21 31.74
N GLY A 776 19.48 6.11 31.71
CA GLY A 776 20.33 6.18 32.90
C GLY A 776 21.01 7.54 33.07
N VAL A 777 20.51 8.39 33.98
CA VAL A 777 21.13 9.71 34.31
C VAL A 777 21.73 9.77 35.71
N SER A 778 21.40 8.79 36.55
CA SER A 778 21.62 8.86 37.99
C SER A 778 23.10 9.06 38.34
N ARG A 779 23.36 10.10 39.15
CA ARG A 779 24.68 10.44 39.72
C ARG A 779 25.78 10.75 38.69
N LYS A 780 25.46 10.90 37.40
CA LYS A 780 26.45 11.14 36.33
C LYS A 780 27.22 12.45 36.51
N LYS A 781 28.48 12.45 36.05
CA LYS A 781 29.42 13.57 36.23
C LYS A 781 28.90 14.90 35.70
N PHE A 782 28.25 14.93 34.53
CA PHE A 782 27.77 16.18 33.92
C PHE A 782 26.76 16.93 34.82
N LEU A 783 25.92 16.21 35.58
CA LEU A 783 25.01 16.79 36.57
C LEU A 783 25.77 17.47 37.72
N GLY A 784 26.87 16.86 38.16
CA GLY A 784 27.78 17.43 39.14
C GLY A 784 28.44 18.72 38.67
N HIS A 785 28.82 18.79 37.39
CA HIS A 785 29.39 20.02 36.81
C HIS A 785 28.37 21.16 36.77
N ILE A 786 27.10 20.86 36.47
CA ILE A 786 26.02 21.86 36.43
C ILE A 786 25.71 22.40 37.83
N THR A 787 25.70 21.53 38.84
CA THR A 787 25.26 21.86 40.20
C THR A 787 26.40 22.19 41.18
N GLY A 788 27.65 22.05 40.74
CA GLY A 788 28.83 22.17 41.61
C GLY A 788 29.00 21.01 42.59
N LYS A 789 28.24 19.91 42.45
CA LYS A 789 28.26 18.74 43.35
C LYS A 789 29.29 17.71 42.92
N GLN A 790 30.42 17.67 43.64
CA GLN A 790 31.53 16.75 43.35
C GLN A 790 31.24 15.31 43.80
N ASP A 791 30.59 15.13 44.96
CA ASP A 791 30.16 13.81 45.42
C ASP A 791 28.97 13.32 44.58
N PRO A 792 29.06 12.14 43.93
CA PRO A 792 27.94 11.50 43.26
C PRO A 792 26.68 11.33 44.13
N LYS A 793 26.81 11.09 45.44
CA LYS A 793 25.68 10.89 46.37
C LYS A 793 24.87 12.16 46.59
N GLU A 794 25.47 13.34 46.43
CA GLU A 794 24.78 14.64 46.59
C GLU A 794 23.97 15.05 45.35
N ARG A 795 23.94 14.23 44.28
CA ARG A 795 23.33 14.58 43.00
C ARG A 795 21.87 14.12 42.85
N VAL A 796 21.20 13.74 43.93
CA VAL A 796 19.81 13.21 43.87
C VAL A 796 18.83 14.22 43.24
N TYR A 797 18.89 15.50 43.62
CA TYR A 797 17.99 16.53 43.04
C TYR A 797 18.32 16.85 41.58
N ALA A 798 19.60 16.84 41.22
CA ALA A 798 20.02 17.00 39.82
C ALA A 798 19.56 15.80 38.98
N THR A 799 19.60 14.59 39.56
CA THR A 799 19.09 13.36 38.96
C THR A 799 17.58 13.45 38.77
N ALA A 800 16.84 13.88 39.79
CA ALA A 800 15.39 14.09 39.72
C ALA A 800 15.01 15.03 38.56
N ALA A 801 15.67 16.18 38.43
CA ALA A 801 15.43 17.11 37.34
C ALA A 801 15.69 16.49 35.95
N ALA A 802 16.78 15.72 35.81
CA ALA A 802 17.08 15.03 34.56
C ALA A 802 16.09 13.89 34.25
N CYS A 803 15.64 13.15 35.27
CA CYS A 803 14.61 12.12 35.14
C CYS A 803 13.26 12.71 34.70
N THR A 804 12.82 13.83 35.29
CA THR A 804 11.61 14.53 34.84
C THR A 804 11.72 14.94 33.37
N ALA A 805 12.87 15.49 32.95
CA ALA A 805 13.10 15.83 31.55
C ALA A 805 13.05 14.60 30.63
N ALA A 806 13.65 13.48 31.03
CA ALA A 806 13.61 12.23 30.28
C ALA A 806 12.17 11.70 30.13
N ILE A 807 11.37 11.71 31.22
CA ILE A 807 9.96 11.29 31.17
C ILE A 807 9.16 12.20 30.24
N ALA A 808 9.33 13.52 30.36
CA ALA A 808 8.67 14.50 29.48
C ALA A 808 9.03 14.28 28.01
N ALA A 809 10.23 13.76 27.72
CA ALA A 809 10.69 13.43 26.38
C ALA A 809 10.35 11.99 25.94
N GLY A 810 9.65 11.20 26.77
CA GLY A 810 9.11 9.88 26.42
C GLY A 810 9.84 8.66 27.00
N ALA A 811 10.72 8.82 28.00
CA ALA A 811 11.47 7.70 28.58
C ALA A 811 10.57 6.69 29.33
N ASP A 812 10.64 5.42 28.95
CA ASP A 812 9.81 4.34 29.53
C ASP A 812 10.43 3.68 30.76
N ILE A 813 11.76 3.64 30.84
CA ILE A 813 12.49 3.09 32.00
C ILE A 813 13.52 4.10 32.49
N LEU A 814 13.59 4.30 33.81
CA LEU A 814 14.66 5.08 34.46
C LEU A 814 15.58 4.16 35.25
N ARG A 815 16.88 4.21 34.97
CA ARG A 815 17.92 3.47 35.70
C ARG A 815 18.57 4.34 36.78
N VAL A 816 18.37 4.00 38.06
CA VAL A 816 18.64 4.88 39.20
C VAL A 816 19.22 4.18 40.43
N HIS A 817 20.00 4.92 41.23
CA HIS A 817 20.47 4.46 42.53
C HIS A 817 19.47 4.73 43.66
N ASP A 818 18.80 5.90 43.60
CA ASP A 818 17.95 6.44 44.66
C ASP A 818 16.47 6.14 44.32
N VAL A 819 16.05 4.88 44.49
CA VAL A 819 14.74 4.36 44.00
C VAL A 819 13.56 5.09 44.60
N GLU A 820 13.51 5.20 45.93
CA GLU A 820 12.40 5.83 46.65
C GLU A 820 12.14 7.25 46.16
N GLN A 821 13.20 8.08 46.10
CA GLN A 821 13.10 9.47 45.71
C GLN A 821 12.70 9.62 44.24
N ILE A 822 13.29 8.80 43.34
CA ILE A 822 12.99 8.92 41.91
C ILE A 822 11.64 8.29 41.55
N ARG A 823 11.12 7.34 42.34
CA ARG A 823 9.74 6.85 42.18
C ARG A 823 8.74 8.00 42.33
N ASP A 824 8.87 8.83 43.36
CA ASP A 824 7.97 9.97 43.57
C ASP A 824 8.06 10.97 42.42
N VAL A 825 9.28 11.20 41.92
CA VAL A 825 9.52 12.02 40.73
C VAL A 825 8.83 11.43 39.50
N ALA A 826 8.94 10.12 39.28
CA ALA A 826 8.35 9.44 38.14
C ALA A 826 6.83 9.45 38.18
N VAL A 827 6.22 9.12 39.32
CA VAL A 827 4.76 9.16 39.51
C VAL A 827 4.22 10.58 39.26
N THR A 828 4.90 11.59 39.81
CA THR A 828 4.51 13.00 39.61
C THR A 828 4.68 13.41 38.15
N SER A 829 5.78 13.01 37.51
CA SER A 829 6.06 13.35 36.11
C SER A 829 5.08 12.65 35.15
N ASP A 830 4.73 11.39 35.42
CA ASP A 830 3.73 10.65 34.64
C ASP A 830 2.35 11.30 34.72
N ALA A 831 1.97 11.79 35.91
CA ALA A 831 0.72 12.55 36.08
C ALA A 831 0.71 13.86 35.28
N ILE A 832 1.88 14.45 35.00
CA ILE A 832 2.00 15.69 34.22
C ILE A 832 2.05 15.41 32.70
N TYR A 833 2.77 14.37 32.28
CA TYR A 833 3.15 14.19 30.87
C TYR A 833 2.51 12.99 30.16
N ARG A 834 1.95 12.01 30.90
CA ARG A 834 1.38 10.78 30.32
C ARG A 834 -0.14 10.66 30.44
N GLN A 835 -0.79 11.52 31.24
CA GLN A 835 -2.26 11.52 31.41
C GLN A 835 -2.99 12.30 30.33
#